data_AF-A0A9Q3EQF6-F1
#
_entry.id   AF-A0A9Q3EQF6-F1
#
_cell.length_a   1.000
_cell.length_b   1.000
_cell.length_c   1.000
_cell.angle_alpha   90.00
_cell.angle_beta   90.00
_cell.angle_gamma   90.00
#
_symmetry.space_group_name_H-M   'P 1'
#
loop_
_entity.id
_entity.type
_entity.pdbx_description
1 polymer ?
#
loop_
_entity_poly.entity_id
_entity_poly.type
_entity_poly.pdbx_seq_one_letter_code
_entity_poly.pdbx_strand_id
1 'polypeptide(L)'
;MNNPIHQNQKIPKEYQVYLHPDFDPQSFANAILNNEPYLSIDISQIASGEVSLALSKLNVGIEDITKQLRSEVTTHHLKLLTRASSIASLQDSLQSIKNGLAQIESNVEKLQLKIGSRYSELQNALNRLDRYQSAAEFCRRTNRFISLAKRLQTQISEFDLNSNQIKSQNENQIENSSRHQPEIVLTESALTLSELEKLFDSELESPEISSDQDQSTPKLKDSINEKNSSIRSLRVIQPHLSSIITARKKVEHEMKNLLNQGVLKLDQAILATSFQTAYNLSILDHTVASLIFDLTEVVKNKVKLTFDLNSLARDADLNEPPITSSFGYKSRARTEPTLATLPQWSNALWVRLGGLIDDLTSCCIKVYTIEKVLEWKKNPVNGVSFLEEVMTTNSVLEERPSTVFWTTLSNALEKETREASKTSNFINQTLTTSYPRLLRLFHDFFSRISLHTHSTYNSNTQSPETVLTLRAILTIENTYLTRSMMRMTEAAHGRADKLTSVIVNELDAARFDPLLVKSVAKKVKELIENYVKRLDDRVITDYQSTSLAGPVVNSSQVTNIELLNSLSQLTHLLSQSITEYGQDVQNLIQPTIYQAIQVRDTIVNPLISSVRREISAIVAKMHGSRTSASSGKGIYMQELNSKLGFIREELFGRMRKHMREQLLVETTQHLLRTFLFHASLVTPLQESTKLRLAADLAELEFGIAQFLSSDEHEEINYELEGLRTFRQLLFSDDETEVNDLIQDPNLDELIMIHHLIVKGQSENDQKELNQETPQIKLIHQLNGWNPAEYLRWVEGHPNRKERIELIKKSILSETQTDEKNETDSSLYKLGLNSKHLNKWARLALKLIEEAQ
;
A
#
# COMPACT_ATOMS: atom_id res chain seq x y z
N MET A 1 85.54 52.28 61.37
CA MET A 1 86.77 51.99 62.13
C MET A 1 87.44 53.30 62.52
N ASN A 2 87.53 53.50 63.83
CA ASN A 2 88.20 54.54 64.64
C ASN A 2 89.39 55.30 64.02
N ASN A 3 89.47 56.63 64.20
CA ASN A 3 90.25 57.25 65.28
C ASN A 3 90.12 58.81 65.30
N PRO A 4 90.40 59.46 66.46
CA PRO A 4 89.94 60.80 66.86
C PRO A 4 91.07 61.86 66.89
N ILE A 5 90.77 63.13 67.24
CA ILE A 5 91.53 64.03 68.15
C ILE A 5 91.12 65.53 68.01
N HIS A 6 90.65 66.10 69.14
CA HIS A 6 90.83 67.46 69.74
C HIS A 6 90.67 68.76 68.90
N GLN A 7 90.27 69.93 69.42
CA GLN A 7 90.36 70.53 70.76
C GLN A 7 89.41 71.76 70.86
N ASN A 8 88.79 71.98 72.02
CA ASN A 8 87.97 73.16 72.35
C ASN A 8 88.85 74.29 72.91
N GLN A 9 88.64 75.55 72.49
CA GLN A 9 88.96 76.72 73.31
C GLN A 9 87.79 77.73 73.27
N LYS A 10 87.18 77.96 74.45
CA LYS A 10 86.11 78.93 74.71
C LYS A 10 86.71 80.31 75.01
N ILE A 11 86.17 81.37 74.41
CA ILE A 11 86.63 82.77 74.54
C ILE A 11 86.05 83.44 75.83
N PRO A 12 86.81 84.31 76.56
CA PRO A 12 86.43 84.92 77.84
C PRO A 12 85.22 85.88 77.82
N LYS A 13 84.49 85.96 78.95
CA LYS A 13 83.23 86.72 79.11
C LYS A 13 83.34 88.22 78.83
N GLU A 14 84.51 88.82 79.05
CA GLU A 14 84.75 90.26 78.88
C GLU A 14 84.60 90.72 77.42
N TYR A 15 84.74 89.78 76.46
CA TYR A 15 84.56 90.06 75.04
C TYR A 15 83.15 89.79 74.53
N GLN A 16 82.22 89.38 75.40
CA GLN A 16 80.84 89.06 75.00
C GLN A 16 80.08 90.29 74.49
N VAL A 17 80.38 91.50 74.99
CA VAL A 17 79.75 92.74 74.50
C VAL A 17 80.12 93.00 73.05
N TYR A 18 81.38 92.76 72.66
CA TYR A 18 81.85 92.90 71.27
C TYR A 18 81.40 91.76 70.35
N LEU A 19 80.96 90.64 70.91
CA LEU A 19 80.50 89.47 70.16
C LEU A 19 78.97 89.41 70.04
N HIS A 20 78.26 90.43 70.52
CA HIS A 20 76.81 90.54 70.33
C HIS A 20 76.53 90.88 68.84
N PRO A 21 75.61 90.17 68.16
CA PRO A 21 75.38 90.35 66.72
C PRO A 21 74.96 91.77 66.33
N ASP A 22 74.34 92.52 67.25
CA ASP A 22 73.85 93.89 67.03
C ASP A 22 74.74 94.99 67.65
N PHE A 23 76.03 94.70 67.88
CA PHE A 23 76.96 95.69 68.45
C PHE A 23 77.24 96.83 67.45
N ASP A 24 76.79 98.04 67.76
CA ASP A 24 77.10 99.26 66.99
C ASP A 24 78.15 100.12 67.72
N PRO A 25 79.35 100.32 67.14
CA PRO A 25 80.42 101.12 67.74
C PRO A 25 80.02 102.56 68.03
N GLN A 26 79.19 103.18 67.18
CA GLN A 26 78.80 104.59 67.31
C GLN A 26 77.81 104.78 68.47
N SER A 27 76.81 103.91 68.56
CA SER A 27 75.84 103.91 69.66
C SER A 27 76.48 103.51 71.00
N PHE A 28 77.46 102.60 70.99
CA PHE A 28 78.23 102.27 72.19
C PHE A 28 79.09 103.44 72.69
N ALA A 29 79.75 104.17 71.78
CA ALA A 29 80.51 105.37 72.13
C ALA A 29 79.60 106.49 72.68
N ASN A 30 78.41 106.66 72.11
CA ASN A 30 77.41 107.62 72.60
C ASN A 30 76.85 107.23 73.99
N ALA A 31 76.63 105.93 74.24
CA ALA A 31 76.19 105.44 75.55
C ALA A 31 77.25 105.69 76.65
N ILE A 32 78.54 105.58 76.29
CA ILE A 32 79.65 105.92 77.20
C ILE A 32 79.72 107.44 77.45
N LEU A 33 79.51 108.28 76.43
CA LEU A 33 79.53 109.74 76.56
C LEU A 33 78.36 110.27 77.41
N ASN A 34 77.20 109.61 77.31
CA ASN A 34 75.97 110.05 77.97
C ASN A 34 75.69 109.33 79.31
N ASN A 35 76.58 108.42 79.76
CA ASN A 35 76.40 107.60 80.97
C ASN A 35 75.06 106.86 81.04
N GLU A 36 74.60 106.33 79.91
CA GLU A 36 73.37 105.53 79.82
C GLU A 36 73.70 104.03 79.60
N PRO A 37 72.92 103.09 80.19
CA PRO A 37 73.14 101.67 79.99
C PRO A 37 72.83 101.24 78.54
N TYR A 38 73.79 100.60 77.88
CA TYR A 38 73.66 100.11 76.50
C TYR A 38 73.12 98.68 76.52
N LEU A 39 71.99 98.46 75.83
CA LEU A 39 71.35 97.16 75.67
C LEU A 39 71.20 96.40 77.00
N SER A 40 70.74 97.09 78.04
CA SER A 40 70.44 96.53 79.37
C SER A 40 71.62 95.85 80.09
N ILE A 41 72.86 96.13 79.67
CA ILE A 41 74.07 95.74 80.38
C ILE A 41 74.55 96.96 81.19
N ASP A 42 74.78 96.77 82.48
CA ASP A 42 75.31 97.80 83.38
C ASP A 42 76.75 98.17 82.97
N ILE A 43 76.94 99.30 82.29
CA ILE A 43 78.25 99.77 81.82
C ILE A 43 78.94 100.72 82.82
N SER A 44 78.42 100.81 84.04
CA SER A 44 78.87 101.75 85.08
C SER A 44 80.36 101.61 85.46
N GLN A 45 81.02 100.47 85.19
CA GLN A 45 82.48 100.30 85.39
C GLN A 45 83.36 100.84 84.26
N ILE A 46 82.79 101.05 83.07
CA ILE A 46 83.48 101.63 81.89
C ILE A 46 83.10 103.12 81.74
N ALA A 47 81.98 103.53 82.35
CA ALA A 47 81.42 104.87 82.35
C ALA A 47 81.93 105.72 83.53
N SER A 48 83.21 106.12 83.48
CA SER A 48 83.76 107.17 84.34
C SER A 48 84.24 108.35 83.49
N GLY A 49 83.35 108.92 82.69
CA GLY A 49 83.49 110.25 82.08
C GLY A 49 84.66 110.50 81.10
N GLU A 50 85.60 109.57 80.91
CA GLU A 50 86.80 109.77 80.06
C GLU A 50 87.09 108.56 79.15
N VAL A 51 87.08 108.78 77.82
CA VAL A 51 87.16 107.78 76.72
C VAL A 51 88.48 106.97 76.66
N SER A 52 89.53 107.41 77.36
CA SER A 52 90.90 106.90 77.20
C SER A 52 91.14 105.47 77.73
N LEU A 53 90.33 104.97 78.66
CA LEU A 53 90.55 103.69 79.33
C LEU A 53 89.97 102.47 78.58
N ALA A 54 88.96 102.66 77.74
CA ALA A 54 88.36 101.59 76.94
C ALA A 54 89.24 101.17 75.74
N LEU A 55 89.93 102.14 75.13
CA LEU A 55 90.81 101.92 73.98
C LEU A 55 92.05 101.07 74.31
N SER A 56 92.58 101.17 75.53
CA SER A 56 93.77 100.39 75.94
C SER A 56 93.46 98.89 76.10
N LYS A 57 92.27 98.53 76.60
CA LYS A 57 91.85 97.13 76.72
C LYS A 57 91.59 96.45 75.37
N LEU A 58 91.10 97.18 74.36
CA LEU A 58 90.81 96.62 73.04
C LEU A 58 92.10 96.27 72.27
N ASN A 59 93.15 97.08 72.41
CA ASN A 59 94.44 96.80 71.78
C ASN A 59 95.10 95.50 72.29
N VAL A 60 94.89 95.13 73.55
CA VAL A 60 95.45 93.88 74.11
C VAL A 60 94.76 92.63 73.53
N GLY A 61 93.46 92.70 73.22
CA GLY A 61 92.72 91.55 72.68
C GLY A 61 93.07 91.20 71.22
N ILE A 62 93.42 92.19 70.40
CA ILE A 62 93.76 91.99 68.98
C ILE A 62 95.09 91.24 68.81
N GLU A 63 96.04 91.45 69.72
CA GLU A 63 97.38 90.87 69.63
C GLU A 63 97.38 89.34 69.86
N ASP A 64 96.48 88.84 70.71
CA ASP A 64 96.42 87.42 71.10
C ASP A 64 95.84 86.52 69.99
N ILE A 65 94.79 86.98 69.29
CA ILE A 65 94.14 86.25 68.17
C ILE A 65 95.10 86.03 66.99
N THR A 66 95.91 87.04 66.68
CA THR A 66 96.83 87.02 65.53
C THR A 66 97.89 85.91 65.67
N LYS A 67 98.19 85.49 66.90
CA LYS A 67 99.23 84.50 67.20
C LYS A 67 98.75 83.06 66.98
N GLN A 68 97.49 82.75 67.33
CA GLN A 68 96.95 81.39 67.21
C GLN A 68 96.75 80.95 65.75
N LEU A 69 96.30 81.85 64.87
CA LEU A 69 95.92 81.51 63.48
C LEU A 69 97.11 81.11 62.60
N ARG A 70 98.32 81.63 62.87
CA ARG A 70 99.53 81.29 62.10
C ARG A 70 100.08 79.88 62.40
N SER A 71 99.78 79.33 63.58
CA SER A 71 100.27 78.01 64.00
C SER A 71 99.60 76.88 63.21
N GLU A 72 98.28 76.92 63.06
CA GLU A 72 97.50 75.78 62.56
C GLU A 72 97.66 75.55 61.04
N VAL A 73 97.80 76.62 60.26
CA VAL A 73 97.81 76.54 58.78
C VAL A 73 99.11 75.93 58.24
N THR A 74 100.22 76.13 58.93
CA THR A 74 101.55 75.72 58.42
C THR A 74 101.77 74.21 58.50
N THR A 75 101.12 73.50 59.41
CA THR A 75 101.42 72.08 59.71
C THR A 75 100.75 71.05 58.79
N HIS A 76 99.62 71.36 58.13
CA HIS A 76 98.77 70.32 57.50
C HIS A 76 98.63 70.33 55.96
N HIS A 77 99.32 71.21 55.21
CA HIS A 77 99.08 71.41 53.78
C HIS A 77 99.37 70.21 52.84
N LEU A 78 100.38 69.37 53.13
CA LEU A 78 100.82 68.31 52.20
C LEU A 78 99.83 67.14 52.02
N LYS A 79 99.04 66.80 53.04
CA LYS A 79 98.10 65.66 52.96
C LYS A 79 96.91 65.93 52.04
N LEU A 80 96.56 67.20 51.80
CA LEU A 80 95.41 67.56 50.97
C LEU A 80 95.66 67.32 49.47
N LEU A 81 96.89 67.58 49.01
CA LEU A 81 97.23 67.53 47.58
C LEU A 81 97.24 66.10 47.00
N THR A 82 97.62 65.09 47.77
CA THR A 82 97.73 63.72 47.27
C THR A 82 96.38 63.04 47.02
N ARG A 83 95.31 63.43 47.72
CA ARG A 83 93.96 62.88 47.49
C ARG A 83 93.26 63.48 46.27
N ALA A 84 93.66 64.66 45.80
CA ALA A 84 93.02 65.31 44.66
C ALA A 84 93.42 64.67 43.31
N SER A 85 94.63 64.11 43.19
CA SER A 85 95.14 63.61 41.90
C SER A 85 94.54 62.26 41.48
N SER A 86 94.22 61.35 42.41
CA SER A 86 93.65 60.04 42.08
C SER A 86 92.23 60.13 41.52
N ILE A 87 91.43 61.08 42.02
CA ILE A 87 90.07 61.36 41.53
C ILE A 87 90.08 61.85 40.08
N ALA A 88 91.09 62.63 39.68
CA ALA A 88 91.18 63.13 38.31
C ALA A 88 91.33 61.99 37.27
N SER A 89 92.10 60.94 37.57
CA SER A 89 92.38 59.85 36.62
C SER A 89 91.18 58.93 36.30
N LEU A 90 90.23 58.78 37.24
CA LEU A 90 89.03 57.96 37.04
C LEU A 90 87.97 58.63 36.18
N GLN A 91 88.04 59.96 36.07
CA GLN A 91 87.07 60.73 35.29
C GLN A 91 87.25 60.54 33.78
N ASP A 92 88.49 60.38 33.31
CA ASP A 92 88.82 60.23 31.89
C ASP A 92 88.30 58.90 31.29
N SER A 93 88.39 57.80 32.03
CA SER A 93 87.90 56.49 31.57
C SER A 93 86.38 56.42 31.53
N LEU A 94 85.70 57.02 32.51
CA LEU A 94 84.24 57.15 32.54
C LEU A 94 83.72 58.00 31.36
N GLN A 95 84.44 59.06 31.00
CA GLN A 95 84.09 59.90 29.86
C GLN A 95 84.20 59.15 28.52
N SER A 96 85.22 58.29 28.37
CA SER A 96 85.40 57.46 27.16
C SER A 96 84.26 56.46 26.96
N ILE A 97 83.85 55.75 28.01
CA ILE A 97 82.74 54.78 27.96
C ILE A 97 81.42 55.50 27.62
N LYS A 98 81.17 56.65 28.25
CA LYS A 98 79.98 57.46 27.97
C LYS A 98 79.91 57.90 26.50
N ASN A 99 81.05 58.30 25.93
CA ASN A 99 81.14 58.67 24.51
C ASN A 99 80.90 57.47 23.58
N GLY A 100 81.43 56.28 23.90
CA GLY A 100 81.21 55.07 23.10
C GLY A 100 79.76 54.61 23.11
N LEU A 101 79.08 54.71 24.26
CA LEU A 101 77.68 54.34 24.41
C LEU A 101 76.77 55.29 23.61
N ALA A 102 77.05 56.60 23.66
CA ALA A 102 76.34 57.59 22.84
C ALA A 102 76.54 57.37 21.33
N GLN A 103 77.72 56.90 20.88
CA GLN A 103 77.96 56.56 19.48
C GLN A 103 77.15 55.33 19.02
N ILE A 104 77.03 54.30 19.86
CA ILE A 104 76.24 53.11 19.52
C ILE A 104 74.76 53.47 19.43
N GLU A 105 74.24 54.23 20.38
CA GLU A 105 72.85 54.70 20.37
C GLU A 105 72.54 55.48 19.09
N SER A 106 73.41 56.41 18.70
CA SER A 106 73.29 57.15 17.43
C SER A 106 73.34 56.25 16.19
N ASN A 107 74.15 55.19 16.20
CA ASN A 107 74.25 54.27 15.07
C ASN A 107 73.01 53.39 14.94
N VAL A 108 72.41 52.95 16.06
CA VAL A 108 71.16 52.18 16.06
C VAL A 108 69.99 53.02 15.56
N GLU A 109 69.88 54.28 16.00
CA GLU A 109 68.87 55.20 15.48
C GLU A 109 69.00 55.42 13.97
N LYS A 110 70.22 55.61 13.46
CA LYS A 110 70.48 55.73 12.01
C LYS A 110 70.09 54.47 11.24
N LEU A 111 70.33 53.28 11.82
CA LEU A 111 70.01 52.00 11.20
C LEU A 111 68.49 51.78 11.15
N GLN A 112 67.78 52.09 12.24
CA GLN A 112 66.32 52.07 12.29
C GLN A 112 65.68 53.02 11.28
N LEU A 113 66.19 54.26 11.16
CA LEU A 113 65.70 55.21 10.15
C LEU A 113 65.94 54.73 8.72
N LYS A 114 67.10 54.10 8.45
CA LYS A 114 67.45 53.64 7.10
C LYS A 114 66.72 52.37 6.69
N ILE A 115 66.46 51.43 7.60
CA ILE A 115 65.65 50.23 7.31
C ILE A 115 64.16 50.57 7.29
N GLY A 116 63.67 51.36 8.26
CA GLY A 116 62.26 51.75 8.33
C GLY A 116 61.79 52.51 7.10
N SER A 117 62.62 53.41 6.56
CA SER A 117 62.32 54.11 5.30
C SER A 117 62.24 53.16 4.11
N ARG A 118 63.19 52.23 3.96
CA ARG A 118 63.16 51.23 2.88
C ARG A 118 62.00 50.26 2.99
N TYR A 119 61.64 49.86 4.21
CA TYR A 119 60.45 49.03 4.44
C TYR A 119 59.17 49.79 4.07
N SER A 120 59.06 51.07 4.43
CA SER A 120 57.93 51.92 4.03
C SER A 120 57.85 52.12 2.52
N GLU A 121 58.99 52.32 1.84
CA GLU A 121 59.06 52.38 0.37
C GLU A 121 58.62 51.07 -0.28
N LEU A 122 59.06 49.92 0.25
CA LEU A 122 58.66 48.60 -0.23
C LEU A 122 57.17 48.33 0.00
N GLN A 123 56.62 48.69 1.17
CA GLN A 123 55.20 48.57 1.47
C GLN A 123 54.36 49.45 0.52
N ASN A 124 54.82 50.66 0.23
CA ASN A 124 54.18 51.54 -0.74
C ASN A 124 54.23 50.97 -2.17
N ALA A 125 55.35 50.34 -2.56
CA ALA A 125 55.48 49.68 -3.85
C ALA A 125 54.57 48.44 -3.96
N LEU A 126 54.46 47.63 -2.90
CA LEU A 126 53.53 46.49 -2.81
C LEU A 126 52.07 46.94 -2.88
N ASN A 127 51.69 47.95 -2.10
CA ASN A 127 50.34 48.54 -2.16
C ASN A 127 50.03 49.10 -3.55
N ARG A 128 51.03 49.67 -4.23
CA ARG A 128 50.87 50.18 -5.60
C ARG A 128 50.71 49.04 -6.60
N LEU A 129 51.45 47.95 -6.45
CA LEU A 129 51.32 46.75 -7.28
C LEU A 129 49.93 46.12 -7.11
N ASP A 130 49.45 45.98 -5.88
CA ASP A 130 48.12 45.44 -5.55
C ASP A 130 46.99 46.30 -6.16
N ARG A 131 47.11 47.63 -6.06
CA ARG A 131 46.19 48.56 -6.75
C ARG A 131 46.24 48.43 -8.28
N TYR A 132 47.40 48.22 -8.87
CA TYR A 132 47.52 48.01 -10.32
C TYR A 132 46.90 46.68 -10.75
N GLN A 133 47.09 45.61 -9.97
CA GLN A 133 46.49 44.30 -10.24
C GLN A 133 44.95 44.37 -10.13
N SER A 134 44.45 44.96 -9.04
CA SER A 134 43.02 45.23 -8.85
C SER A 134 42.42 46.08 -9.99
N ALA A 135 43.10 47.15 -10.41
CA ALA A 135 42.65 47.99 -11.51
C ALA A 135 42.68 47.27 -12.88
N ALA A 136 43.70 46.45 -13.13
CA ALA A 136 43.82 45.67 -14.36
C ALA A 136 42.73 44.59 -14.44
N GLU A 137 42.44 43.92 -13.34
CA GLU A 137 41.37 42.94 -13.25
C GLU A 137 40.00 43.58 -13.45
N PHE A 138 39.75 44.72 -12.81
CA PHE A 138 38.53 45.50 -12.97
C PHE A 138 38.31 45.97 -14.43
N CYS A 139 39.39 46.38 -15.11
CA CYS A 139 39.35 46.74 -16.54
C CYS A 139 39.04 45.52 -17.43
N ARG A 140 39.65 44.35 -17.15
CA ARG A 140 39.37 43.10 -17.87
C ARG A 140 37.91 42.66 -17.69
N ARG A 141 37.39 42.70 -16.46
CA ARG A 141 35.97 42.39 -16.15
C ARG A 141 35.02 43.35 -16.87
N THR A 142 35.31 44.65 -16.84
CA THR A 142 34.53 45.68 -17.55
C THR A 142 34.53 45.47 -19.08
N ASN A 143 35.70 45.15 -19.67
CA ASN A 143 35.79 44.89 -21.11
C ASN A 143 35.03 43.63 -21.53
N ARG A 144 35.14 42.55 -20.74
CA ARG A 144 34.35 41.32 -20.94
C ARG A 144 32.86 41.58 -20.81
N PHE A 145 32.44 42.40 -19.85
CA PHE A 145 31.04 42.80 -19.70
C PHE A 145 30.52 43.54 -20.94
N ILE A 146 31.27 44.53 -21.43
CA ILE A 146 30.88 45.33 -22.60
C ILE A 146 30.83 44.46 -23.87
N SER A 147 31.77 43.54 -24.06
CA SER A 147 31.77 42.65 -25.23
C SER A 147 30.55 41.70 -25.21
N LEU A 148 30.22 41.14 -24.04
CA LEU A 148 29.05 40.30 -23.85
C LEU A 148 27.74 41.07 -24.02
N ALA A 149 27.64 42.29 -23.51
CA ALA A 149 26.46 43.14 -23.69
C ALA A 149 26.22 43.50 -25.16
N LYS A 150 27.29 43.78 -25.93
CA LYS A 150 27.21 43.99 -27.38
C LYS A 150 26.82 42.72 -28.14
N ARG A 151 27.36 41.57 -27.73
CA ARG A 151 26.98 40.27 -28.31
C ARG A 151 25.49 39.99 -28.10
N LEU A 152 25.00 40.18 -26.88
CA LEU A 152 23.59 40.05 -26.53
C LEU A 152 22.69 40.97 -27.37
N GLN A 153 23.08 42.24 -27.56
CA GLN A 153 22.32 43.17 -28.39
C GLN A 153 22.24 42.70 -29.85
N THR A 154 23.32 42.11 -30.37
CA THR A 154 23.36 41.54 -31.73
C THR A 154 22.45 40.32 -31.83
N GLN A 155 22.52 39.39 -30.88
CA GLN A 155 21.68 38.18 -30.85
C GLN A 155 20.19 38.50 -30.74
N ILE A 156 19.82 39.50 -29.93
CA ILE A 156 18.42 39.95 -29.82
C ILE A 156 17.94 40.61 -31.12
N SER A 157 18.80 41.38 -31.79
CA SER A 157 18.46 41.98 -33.09
C SER A 157 18.31 40.93 -34.19
N GLU A 158 19.14 39.89 -34.19
CA GLU A 158 19.06 38.76 -35.12
C GLU A 158 17.79 37.93 -34.88
N PHE A 159 17.43 37.71 -33.61
CA PHE A 159 16.16 37.09 -33.23
C PHE A 159 14.95 37.93 -33.70
N ASP A 160 15.00 39.25 -33.57
CA ASP A 160 13.93 40.14 -34.04
C ASP A 160 13.76 40.13 -35.55
N LEU A 161 14.85 40.02 -36.31
CA LEU A 161 14.79 39.88 -37.77
C LEU A 161 14.18 38.55 -38.18
N ASN A 162 14.59 37.45 -37.54
CA ASN A 162 14.10 36.10 -37.85
C ASN A 162 12.63 35.90 -37.43
N SER A 163 12.22 36.42 -36.28
CA SER A 163 10.82 36.34 -35.81
C SER A 163 9.85 37.14 -36.69
N ASN A 164 10.28 38.27 -37.28
CA ASN A 164 9.48 39.05 -38.21
C ASN A 164 9.40 38.43 -39.62
N GLN A 165 10.43 37.70 -40.06
CA GLN A 165 10.39 36.93 -41.31
C GLN A 165 9.41 35.74 -41.22
N ILE A 166 9.35 35.07 -40.06
CA ILE A 166 8.43 33.94 -39.85
C ILE A 166 6.95 34.39 -39.81
N LYS A 167 6.66 35.61 -39.33
CA LYS A 167 5.30 36.18 -39.32
C LYS A 167 4.80 36.65 -40.69
N SER A 168 5.69 36.80 -41.69
CA SER A 168 5.37 37.36 -43.01
C SER A 168 5.27 36.33 -44.14
N GLN A 169 5.61 35.06 -43.89
CA GLN A 169 5.48 33.97 -44.87
C GLN A 169 4.40 32.97 -44.45
N ASN A 170 3.41 32.77 -45.32
CA ASN A 170 2.30 31.82 -45.12
C ASN A 170 2.82 30.40 -44.85
N GLU A 171 2.17 29.71 -43.90
CA GLU A 171 2.55 28.45 -43.22
C GLU A 171 2.86 27.20 -44.08
N ASN A 172 2.85 27.26 -45.42
CA ASN A 172 2.81 26.05 -46.24
C ASN A 172 4.13 25.60 -46.91
N GLN A 173 5.24 26.31 -46.75
CA GLN A 173 6.53 25.85 -47.28
C GLN A 173 7.71 26.27 -46.40
N ILE A 174 7.94 25.56 -45.29
CA ILE A 174 9.21 25.65 -44.57
C ILE A 174 9.66 24.24 -44.20
N GLU A 175 10.73 23.79 -44.86
CA GLU A 175 11.47 22.57 -44.57
C GLU A 175 11.92 22.51 -43.10
N ASN A 176 11.97 21.30 -42.53
CA ASN A 176 12.25 21.00 -41.12
C ASN A 176 13.58 21.56 -40.57
N SER A 177 14.45 22.18 -41.38
CA SER A 177 15.78 22.63 -40.96
C SER A 177 15.86 24.09 -40.48
N SER A 178 14.89 24.96 -40.81
CA SER A 178 14.94 26.39 -40.43
C SER A 178 14.09 26.78 -39.21
N ARG A 179 13.23 25.88 -38.70
CA ARG A 179 12.44 26.13 -37.46
C ARG A 179 13.30 26.28 -36.20
N HIS A 180 14.45 25.60 -36.13
CA HIS A 180 15.30 25.59 -34.94
C HIS A 180 16.24 26.80 -34.83
N GLN A 181 16.45 27.58 -35.89
CA GLN A 181 17.33 28.75 -35.82
C GLN A 181 16.87 29.82 -34.83
N PRO A 182 15.60 30.29 -34.83
CA PRO A 182 15.15 31.28 -33.84
C PRO A 182 15.19 30.74 -32.40
N GLU A 183 14.92 29.44 -32.23
CA GLU A 183 14.95 28.72 -30.95
C GLU A 183 16.37 28.62 -30.37
N ILE A 184 17.36 28.31 -31.22
CA ILE A 184 18.77 28.26 -30.84
C ILE A 184 19.26 29.66 -30.45
N VAL A 185 18.96 30.70 -31.24
CA VAL A 185 19.36 32.08 -30.93
C VAL A 185 18.77 32.55 -29.59
N LEU A 186 17.57 32.09 -29.23
CA LEU A 186 16.97 32.36 -27.92
C LEU A 186 17.74 31.68 -26.76
N THR A 187 18.13 30.41 -26.93
CA THR A 187 18.96 29.69 -25.93
C THR A 187 20.33 30.32 -25.74
N GLU A 188 20.97 30.76 -26.83
CA GLU A 188 22.24 31.47 -26.79
C GLU A 188 22.10 32.83 -26.09
N SER A 189 21.03 33.57 -26.40
CA SER A 189 20.73 34.84 -25.75
C SER A 189 20.56 34.67 -24.24
N ALA A 190 19.85 33.63 -23.79
CA ALA A 190 19.70 33.30 -22.38
C ALA A 190 21.03 32.93 -21.70
N LEU A 191 21.92 32.21 -22.40
CA LEU A 191 23.26 31.89 -21.89
C LEU A 191 24.10 33.17 -21.69
N THR A 192 24.06 34.09 -22.66
CA THR A 192 24.78 35.36 -22.53
C THR A 192 24.24 36.23 -21.40
N LEU A 193 22.93 36.19 -21.14
CA LEU A 193 22.30 36.82 -19.97
C LEU A 193 22.84 36.21 -18.66
N SER A 194 22.91 34.89 -18.57
CA SER A 194 23.48 34.18 -17.41
C SER A 194 24.95 34.55 -17.16
N GLU A 195 25.76 34.60 -18.23
CA GLU A 195 27.17 35.00 -18.13
C GLU A 195 27.33 36.46 -17.67
N LEU A 196 26.45 37.35 -18.14
CA LEU A 196 26.42 38.75 -17.70
C LEU A 196 26.02 38.86 -16.22
N GLU A 197 25.08 38.05 -15.75
CA GLU A 197 24.64 38.00 -14.35
C GLU A 197 25.70 37.41 -13.43
N LYS A 198 26.37 36.32 -13.82
CA LYS A 198 27.52 35.79 -13.07
C LYS A 198 28.66 36.81 -12.94
N LEU A 199 28.86 37.66 -13.95
CA LEU A 199 29.83 38.76 -13.86
C LEU A 199 29.39 39.89 -12.93
N PHE A 200 28.09 40.03 -12.66
CA PHE A 200 27.57 40.91 -11.60
C PHE A 200 27.67 40.25 -10.21
N ASP A 201 27.37 38.96 -10.08
CA ASP A 201 27.32 38.23 -8.80
C ASP A 201 28.69 37.72 -8.31
N SER A 202 29.69 37.59 -9.19
CA SER A 202 31.10 37.30 -8.86
C SER A 202 31.75 38.33 -7.92
N GLU A 203 31.02 39.35 -7.49
CA GLU A 203 31.42 40.32 -6.46
C GLU A 203 31.24 39.80 -5.02
N LEU A 204 30.70 38.59 -4.80
CA LEU A 204 30.50 38.00 -3.46
C LEU A 204 31.41 36.81 -3.10
N GLU A 205 32.07 36.17 -4.06
CA GLU A 205 32.95 35.02 -3.80
C GLU A 205 34.42 35.37 -4.10
N SER A 206 35.15 35.76 -3.06
CA SER A 206 36.60 35.55 -3.00
C SER A 206 36.89 34.34 -2.09
N PRO A 207 37.89 33.50 -2.42
CA PRO A 207 38.06 32.17 -1.84
C PRO A 207 38.62 32.23 -0.41
N GLU A 208 37.89 31.69 0.56
CA GLU A 208 38.46 31.16 1.79
C GLU A 208 39.07 29.79 1.48
N ILE A 209 40.40 29.70 1.43
CA ILE A 209 41.11 28.42 1.51
C ILE A 209 42.10 28.53 2.65
N SER A 210 41.76 27.93 3.79
CA SER A 210 42.50 26.79 4.37
C SER A 210 41.98 26.51 5.78
N SER A 211 41.37 25.35 5.93
CA SER A 211 41.31 24.62 7.19
C SER A 211 42.72 24.38 7.71
N ASP A 212 43.04 24.92 8.89
CA ASP A 212 43.87 24.22 9.86
C ASP A 212 43.63 24.80 11.26
N GLN A 213 43.35 23.90 12.18
CA GLN A 213 43.23 24.14 13.60
C GLN A 213 44.62 24.39 14.16
N ASP A 214 44.87 25.54 14.81
CA ASP A 214 45.67 25.56 16.04
C ASP A 214 45.60 26.90 16.80
N GLN A 215 45.85 26.79 18.10
CA GLN A 215 45.49 27.72 19.15
C GLN A 215 46.29 29.03 19.20
N SER A 216 45.63 30.05 19.78
CA SER A 216 46.18 31.16 20.57
C SER A 216 46.91 32.31 19.84
N THR A 217 46.24 33.47 19.77
CA THR A 217 46.67 34.76 20.39
C THR A 217 45.70 35.89 19.99
N PRO A 218 45.37 36.83 20.89
CA PRO A 218 44.61 38.02 20.54
C PRO A 218 45.58 39.14 20.12
N LYS A 219 45.40 39.76 18.95
CA LYS A 219 45.57 41.22 18.75
C LYS A 219 45.44 41.67 17.29
N LEU A 220 44.74 42.81 17.17
CA LEU A 220 44.84 43.88 16.17
C LEU A 220 44.12 43.66 14.82
N LYS A 221 42.82 43.98 14.88
CA LYS A 221 42.08 44.61 13.80
C LYS A 221 42.81 45.90 13.37
N ASP A 222 43.28 45.94 12.14
CA ASP A 222 43.40 47.17 11.35
C ASP A 222 43.13 46.84 9.86
N SER A 223 41.84 46.76 9.55
CA SER A 223 41.18 47.51 8.48
C SER A 223 41.95 47.81 7.18
N ILE A 224 42.32 46.81 6.39
CA ILE A 224 42.49 46.97 4.92
C ILE A 224 41.95 45.72 4.22
N ASN A 225 40.65 45.53 4.29
CA ASN A 225 39.90 44.81 3.28
C ASN A 225 38.49 45.40 3.25
N GLU A 226 37.82 45.33 2.11
CA GLU A 226 36.44 45.80 1.86
C GLU A 226 36.30 47.26 1.38
N LYS A 227 36.67 47.48 0.12
CA LYS A 227 35.80 48.16 -0.86
C LYS A 227 36.30 47.80 -2.26
N ASN A 228 36.04 46.55 -2.65
CA ASN A 228 35.97 46.21 -4.07
C ASN A 228 34.85 47.07 -4.67
N SER A 229 35.22 48.11 -5.41
CA SER A 229 34.27 48.99 -6.08
C SER A 229 33.47 48.18 -7.10
N SER A 230 32.18 47.99 -6.84
CA SER A 230 31.27 47.24 -7.73
C SER A 230 31.28 47.81 -9.15
N ILE A 231 31.38 46.93 -10.15
CA ILE A 231 31.29 47.21 -11.58
C ILE A 231 29.97 47.94 -11.90
N ARG A 232 28.92 47.73 -11.10
CA ARG A 232 27.62 48.40 -11.20
C ARG A 232 27.69 49.92 -11.05
N SER A 233 28.71 50.44 -10.36
CA SER A 233 28.90 51.87 -10.11
C SER A 233 29.53 52.64 -11.27
N LEU A 234 29.98 51.95 -12.32
CA LEU A 234 30.60 52.58 -13.49
C LEU A 234 29.56 53.23 -14.41
N ARG A 235 29.75 54.53 -14.68
CA ARG A 235 28.91 55.30 -15.62
C ARG A 235 28.85 54.72 -17.04
N VAL A 236 29.89 53.99 -17.45
CA VAL A 236 29.98 53.33 -18.77
C VAL A 236 29.03 52.13 -18.87
N ILE A 237 28.67 51.51 -17.74
CA ILE A 237 27.88 50.28 -17.66
C ILE A 237 26.38 50.56 -17.45
N GLN A 238 26.07 51.70 -16.83
CA GLN A 238 24.71 52.18 -16.57
C GLN A 238 23.75 52.16 -17.79
N PRO A 239 24.15 52.57 -19.02
CA PRO A 239 23.28 52.46 -20.20
C PRO A 239 23.08 51.03 -20.71
N HIS A 240 24.02 50.12 -20.46
CA HIS A 240 23.88 48.71 -20.82
C HIS A 240 22.98 47.95 -19.83
N LEU A 241 22.93 48.37 -18.56
CA LEU A 241 22.08 47.76 -17.53
C LEU A 241 20.58 47.79 -17.91
N SER A 242 20.09 48.93 -18.40
CA SER A 242 18.68 49.03 -18.83
C SER A 242 18.37 48.15 -20.04
N SER A 243 19.32 48.04 -20.98
CA SER A 243 19.20 47.15 -22.15
C SER A 243 19.21 45.65 -21.79
N ILE A 244 19.94 45.27 -20.75
CA ILE A 244 19.98 43.87 -20.25
C ILE A 244 18.67 43.52 -19.54
N ILE A 245 18.09 44.44 -18.77
CA ILE A 245 16.80 44.21 -18.10
C ILE A 245 15.66 44.08 -19.12
N THR A 246 15.64 44.92 -20.16
CA THR A 246 14.64 44.80 -21.24
C THR A 246 14.84 43.52 -22.05
N ALA A 247 16.10 43.16 -22.35
CA ALA A 247 16.45 41.90 -22.98
C ALA A 247 15.96 40.69 -22.17
N ARG A 248 16.23 40.64 -20.86
CA ARG A 248 15.79 39.54 -19.97
C ARG A 248 14.27 39.37 -20.01
N LYS A 249 13.50 40.45 -19.86
CA LYS A 249 12.04 40.41 -19.91
C LYS A 249 11.53 39.89 -21.26
N LYS A 250 12.18 40.26 -22.36
CA LYS A 250 11.81 39.83 -23.70
C LYS A 250 12.09 38.34 -23.91
N VAL A 251 13.28 37.87 -23.53
CA VAL A 251 13.65 36.45 -23.60
C VAL A 251 12.70 35.62 -22.72
N GLU A 252 12.35 36.10 -21.52
CA GLU A 252 11.38 35.43 -20.64
C GLU A 252 9.98 35.35 -21.25
N HIS A 253 9.51 36.42 -21.89
CA HIS A 253 8.20 36.45 -22.56
C HIS A 253 8.15 35.46 -23.73
N GLU A 254 9.16 35.46 -24.60
CA GLU A 254 9.22 34.56 -25.75
C GLU A 254 9.40 33.09 -25.32
N MET A 255 10.21 32.85 -24.29
CA MET A 255 10.30 31.52 -23.66
C MET A 255 8.91 31.03 -23.20
N LYS A 256 8.12 31.86 -22.52
CA LYS A 256 6.75 31.48 -22.10
C LYS A 256 5.84 31.20 -23.30
N ASN A 257 5.96 31.96 -24.38
CA ASN A 257 5.20 31.73 -25.61
C ASN A 257 5.58 30.38 -26.26
N LEU A 258 6.88 30.09 -26.38
CA LEU A 258 7.37 28.80 -26.88
C LEU A 258 6.95 27.64 -25.98
N LEU A 259 7.05 27.81 -24.66
CA LEU A 259 6.61 26.81 -23.69
C LEU A 259 5.12 26.49 -23.86
N ASN A 260 4.26 27.51 -23.95
CA ASN A 260 2.83 27.32 -24.18
C ASN A 260 2.54 26.64 -25.52
N GLN A 261 3.24 27.00 -26.59
CA GLN A 261 3.11 26.32 -27.88
C GLN A 261 3.57 24.87 -27.82
N GLY A 262 4.67 24.58 -27.11
CA GLY A 262 5.20 23.25 -26.89
C GLY A 262 4.23 22.36 -26.13
N VAL A 263 3.62 22.89 -25.06
CA VAL A 263 2.60 22.16 -24.27
C VAL A 263 1.30 21.94 -25.05
N LEU A 264 0.88 22.91 -25.88
CA LEU A 264 -0.32 22.78 -26.70
C LEU A 264 -0.14 21.77 -27.85
N LYS A 265 1.02 21.79 -28.52
CA LYS A 265 1.33 20.90 -29.66
C LYS A 265 1.93 19.56 -29.24
N LEU A 266 2.24 19.37 -27.95
CA LEU A 266 2.97 18.21 -27.42
C LEU A 266 4.33 18.00 -28.10
N ASP A 267 4.98 19.10 -28.53
CA ASP A 267 6.26 19.07 -29.23
C ASP A 267 7.43 19.02 -28.23
N GLN A 268 8.07 17.85 -28.15
CA GLN A 268 9.18 17.60 -27.23
C GLN A 268 10.41 18.47 -27.53
N ALA A 269 10.64 18.85 -28.79
CA ALA A 269 11.80 19.66 -29.18
C ALA A 269 11.65 21.11 -28.71
N ILE A 270 10.47 21.69 -28.91
CA ILE A 270 10.16 23.06 -28.46
C ILE A 270 10.17 23.13 -26.93
N LEU A 271 9.59 22.12 -26.25
CA LEU A 271 9.64 22.00 -24.79
C LEU A 271 11.09 21.92 -24.30
N ALA A 272 11.91 21.08 -24.90
CA ALA A 272 13.34 20.95 -24.60
C ALA A 272 14.10 22.27 -24.72
N THR A 273 13.87 23.03 -25.80
CA THR A 273 14.47 24.36 -25.99
C THR A 273 13.98 25.33 -24.92
N SER A 274 12.67 25.36 -24.64
CA SER A 274 12.07 26.27 -23.66
C SER A 274 12.57 26.00 -22.22
N PHE A 275 12.73 24.74 -21.83
CA PHE A 275 13.34 24.39 -20.54
C PHE A 275 14.83 24.72 -20.50
N GLN A 276 15.55 24.54 -21.60
CA GLN A 276 16.96 24.98 -21.67
C GLN A 276 17.09 26.51 -21.52
N THR A 277 16.20 27.30 -22.14
CA THR A 277 16.17 28.75 -21.94
C THR A 277 15.83 29.11 -20.49
N ALA A 278 14.87 28.44 -19.87
CA ALA A 278 14.49 28.66 -18.47
C ALA A 278 15.62 28.32 -17.51
N TYR A 279 16.35 27.24 -17.81
CA TYR A 279 17.54 26.82 -17.09
C TYR A 279 18.65 27.86 -17.15
N ASN A 280 18.99 28.34 -18.36
CA ASN A 280 20.01 29.35 -18.56
C ASN A 280 19.68 30.66 -17.82
N LEU A 281 18.39 30.99 -17.67
CA LEU A 281 17.91 32.16 -16.92
C LEU A 281 17.77 31.94 -15.40
N SER A 282 18.08 30.74 -14.89
CA SER A 282 17.93 30.33 -13.48
C SER A 282 16.50 30.43 -12.94
N ILE A 283 15.50 30.18 -13.80
CA ILE A 283 14.05 30.25 -13.44
C ILE A 283 13.30 28.93 -13.70
N LEU A 284 14.03 27.84 -14.01
CA LEU A 284 13.44 26.56 -14.38
C LEU A 284 12.43 26.06 -13.33
N ASP A 285 12.82 26.01 -12.06
CA ASP A 285 11.98 25.52 -10.95
C ASP A 285 10.62 26.22 -10.88
N HIS A 286 10.63 27.56 -10.92
CA HIS A 286 9.41 28.36 -10.88
C HIS A 286 8.56 28.17 -12.14
N THR A 287 9.19 28.06 -13.32
CA THR A 287 8.43 27.87 -14.57
C THR A 287 7.73 26.52 -14.63
N VAL A 288 8.40 25.44 -14.21
CA VAL A 288 7.80 24.10 -14.14
C VAL A 288 6.71 24.06 -13.08
N ALA A 289 6.96 24.60 -11.88
CA ALA A 289 5.96 24.66 -10.81
C ALA A 289 4.71 25.44 -11.22
N SER A 290 4.87 26.61 -11.85
CA SER A 290 3.74 27.39 -12.38
C SER A 290 2.95 26.62 -13.42
N LEU A 291 3.63 25.91 -14.34
CA LEU A 291 2.95 25.20 -15.41
C LEU A 291 2.20 23.95 -14.92
N ILE A 292 2.75 23.22 -13.96
CA ILE A 292 2.04 22.11 -13.28
C ILE A 292 0.87 22.66 -12.46
N PHE A 293 1.04 23.80 -11.79
CA PHE A 293 -0.05 24.47 -11.09
C PHE A 293 -1.19 24.86 -12.06
N ASP A 294 -0.89 25.49 -13.18
CA ASP A 294 -1.90 25.90 -14.17
C ASP A 294 -2.66 24.69 -14.73
N LEU A 295 -1.95 23.61 -15.10
CA LEU A 295 -2.57 22.37 -15.60
C LEU A 295 -3.45 21.69 -14.53
N THR A 296 -3.00 21.66 -13.28
CA THR A 296 -3.77 21.06 -12.19
C THR A 296 -4.94 21.93 -11.73
N GLU A 297 -4.85 23.25 -11.86
CA GLU A 297 -5.95 24.19 -11.62
C GLU A 297 -7.05 24.04 -12.67
N VAL A 298 -6.68 23.87 -13.95
CA VAL A 298 -7.63 23.55 -15.04
C VAL A 298 -8.41 22.27 -14.69
N VAL A 299 -7.72 21.22 -14.23
CA VAL A 299 -8.36 19.96 -13.81
C VAL A 299 -9.35 20.20 -12.65
N LYS A 300 -8.93 20.90 -11.59
CA LYS A 300 -9.82 21.23 -10.44
C LYS A 300 -11.09 21.95 -10.90
N ASN A 301 -10.92 22.96 -11.75
CA ASN A 301 -12.04 23.77 -12.25
C ASN A 301 -12.98 22.95 -13.14
N LYS A 302 -12.45 22.08 -14.00
CA LYS A 302 -13.25 21.20 -14.86
C LYS A 302 -14.02 20.15 -14.08
N VAL A 303 -13.41 19.52 -13.07
CA VAL A 303 -14.10 18.57 -12.18
C VAL A 303 -15.26 19.29 -11.47
N LYS A 304 -15.03 20.48 -10.91
CA LYS A 304 -16.06 21.29 -10.25
C LYS A 304 -17.21 21.68 -11.19
N LEU A 305 -16.90 22.14 -12.41
CA LEU A 305 -17.90 22.50 -13.41
C LEU A 305 -18.75 21.30 -13.87
N THR A 306 -18.17 20.10 -13.87
CA THR A 306 -18.88 18.87 -14.25
C THR A 306 -20.02 18.55 -13.29
N PHE A 307 -19.83 18.82 -12.00
CA PHE A 307 -20.81 18.56 -10.94
C PHE A 307 -21.64 19.78 -10.52
N ASP A 308 -21.44 20.95 -11.14
CA ASP A 308 -22.23 22.15 -10.83
C ASP A 308 -23.66 22.04 -11.38
N LEU A 309 -24.62 22.04 -10.45
CA LEU A 309 -26.05 21.88 -10.72
C LEU A 309 -26.63 23.04 -11.54
N ASN A 310 -26.14 24.26 -11.36
CA ASN A 310 -26.70 25.44 -12.02
C ASN A 310 -26.34 25.47 -13.50
N SER A 311 -25.10 25.14 -13.83
CA SER A 311 -24.70 24.98 -15.21
C SER A 311 -25.37 23.74 -15.82
N LEU A 312 -25.55 22.64 -15.07
CA LEU A 312 -26.21 21.44 -15.59
C LEU A 312 -27.66 21.70 -15.96
N ALA A 313 -28.39 22.48 -15.15
CA ALA A 313 -29.77 22.88 -15.44
C ALA A 313 -29.89 23.61 -16.78
N ARG A 314 -28.95 24.52 -17.08
CA ARG A 314 -28.93 25.26 -18.35
C ARG A 314 -28.69 24.36 -19.56
N ASP A 315 -27.84 23.35 -19.42
CA ASP A 315 -27.55 22.40 -20.50
C ASP A 315 -28.70 21.40 -20.70
N ALA A 316 -29.46 21.10 -19.65
CA ALA A 316 -30.61 20.21 -19.76
C ALA A 316 -31.82 20.91 -20.39
N ASP A 317 -31.97 22.23 -20.21
CA ASP A 317 -33.06 23.07 -20.73
C ASP A 317 -32.83 23.56 -22.17
N LEU A 318 -31.92 22.93 -22.93
CA LEU A 318 -31.32 23.55 -24.11
C LEU A 318 -32.24 23.93 -25.28
N ASN A 319 -33.56 23.66 -25.32
CA ASN A 319 -34.40 24.06 -26.47
C ASN A 319 -35.94 24.16 -26.20
N GLU A 320 -36.42 24.83 -25.14
CA GLU A 320 -37.80 25.34 -25.17
C GLU A 320 -37.81 26.88 -25.21
N PRO A 321 -38.45 27.53 -26.21
CA PRO A 321 -38.75 28.94 -26.10
C PRO A 321 -39.71 29.13 -24.93
N PRO A 322 -39.62 30.23 -24.16
CA PRO A 322 -40.50 30.42 -23.03
C PRO A 322 -41.94 30.53 -23.54
N ILE A 323 -42.78 29.54 -23.21
CA ILE A 323 -44.21 29.68 -23.38
C ILE A 323 -44.63 30.90 -22.55
N THR A 324 -45.24 31.85 -23.24
CA THR A 324 -45.76 33.10 -22.73
C THR A 324 -46.66 32.86 -21.51
N SER A 325 -46.15 33.10 -20.30
CA SER A 325 -47.00 33.38 -19.15
C SER A 325 -46.48 34.62 -18.45
N SER A 326 -47.16 35.72 -18.76
CA SER A 326 -47.01 37.05 -18.18
C SER A 326 -47.43 37.05 -16.71
N PHE A 327 -46.60 36.55 -15.77
CA PHE A 327 -46.70 36.90 -14.35
C PHE A 327 -45.36 36.69 -13.60
N GLY A 328 -44.55 37.75 -13.56
CA GLY A 328 -44.05 38.35 -12.31
C GLY A 328 -43.01 37.65 -11.41
N TYR A 329 -42.69 36.37 -11.55
CA TYR A 329 -41.65 35.74 -10.70
C TYR A 329 -40.61 35.01 -11.53
N LYS A 330 -39.40 35.58 -11.64
CA LYS A 330 -38.20 34.86 -12.05
C LYS A 330 -37.91 33.79 -10.99
N SER A 331 -38.49 32.61 -11.17
CA SER A 331 -38.27 31.46 -10.29
C SER A 331 -36.77 31.16 -10.22
N ARG A 332 -36.28 30.85 -9.01
CA ARG A 332 -34.93 30.33 -8.80
C ARG A 332 -34.68 29.19 -9.79
N ALA A 333 -33.52 29.20 -10.45
CA ALA A 333 -33.12 28.11 -11.34
C ALA A 333 -33.38 26.78 -10.63
N ARG A 334 -34.19 25.91 -11.24
CA ARG A 334 -34.57 24.64 -10.62
C ARG A 334 -33.32 23.77 -10.62
N THR A 335 -32.79 23.46 -9.44
CA THR A 335 -31.54 22.69 -9.28
C THR A 335 -31.76 21.17 -9.23
N GLU A 336 -33.01 20.73 -9.34
CA GLU A 336 -33.37 19.30 -9.36
C GLU A 336 -34.34 18.99 -10.52
N PRO A 337 -34.12 17.86 -11.23
CA PRO A 337 -35.00 17.44 -12.31
C PRO A 337 -36.35 16.93 -11.82
N THR A 338 -37.36 17.06 -12.69
CA THR A 338 -38.66 16.39 -12.53
C THR A 338 -38.65 15.05 -13.25
N LEU A 339 -39.64 14.18 -12.97
CA LEU A 339 -39.81 12.89 -13.66
C LEU A 339 -39.81 13.02 -15.20
N ALA A 340 -40.33 14.13 -15.76
CA ALA A 340 -40.35 14.37 -17.20
C ALA A 340 -38.99 14.81 -17.78
N THR A 341 -38.21 15.58 -17.02
CA THR A 341 -36.92 16.14 -17.47
C THR A 341 -35.72 15.27 -17.06
N LEU A 342 -35.93 14.26 -16.22
CA LEU A 342 -34.90 13.33 -15.73
C LEU A 342 -34.03 12.72 -16.85
N PRO A 343 -34.56 12.27 -18.01
CA PRO A 343 -33.72 11.70 -19.07
C PRO A 343 -32.80 12.74 -19.72
N GLN A 344 -33.29 13.97 -19.91
CA GLN A 344 -32.51 15.08 -20.49
C GLN A 344 -31.36 15.48 -19.56
N TRP A 345 -31.66 15.63 -18.26
CA TRP A 345 -30.65 15.92 -17.23
C TRP A 345 -29.61 14.81 -17.11
N SER A 346 -30.04 13.54 -17.15
CA SER A 346 -29.13 12.38 -17.14
C SER A 346 -28.19 12.41 -18.34
N ASN A 347 -28.72 12.61 -19.55
CA ASN A 347 -27.93 12.71 -20.76
C ASN A 347 -26.92 13.87 -20.71
N ALA A 348 -27.34 15.06 -20.28
CA ALA A 348 -26.45 16.21 -20.12
C ALA A 348 -25.30 15.91 -19.14
N LEU A 349 -25.59 15.27 -18.01
CA LEU A 349 -24.58 14.86 -17.04
C LEU A 349 -23.58 13.86 -17.62
N TRP A 350 -24.04 12.85 -18.36
CA TRP A 350 -23.14 11.88 -18.99
C TRP A 350 -22.28 12.47 -20.10
N VAL A 351 -22.81 13.41 -20.89
CA VAL A 351 -22.02 14.15 -21.89
C VAL A 351 -20.92 14.97 -21.21
N ARG A 352 -21.22 15.65 -20.10
CA ARG A 352 -20.23 16.39 -19.32
C ARG A 352 -19.17 15.49 -18.71
N LEU A 353 -19.55 14.33 -18.15
CA LEU A 353 -18.59 13.36 -17.64
C LEU A 353 -17.69 12.80 -18.74
N GLY A 354 -18.21 12.59 -19.95
CA GLY A 354 -17.40 12.22 -21.12
C GLY A 354 -16.38 13.31 -21.48
N GLY A 355 -16.83 14.57 -21.58
CA GLY A 355 -15.94 15.71 -21.83
C GLY A 355 -14.90 15.92 -20.73
N LEU A 356 -15.24 15.63 -19.47
CA LEU A 356 -14.29 15.62 -18.36
C LEU A 356 -13.18 14.60 -18.61
N ILE A 357 -13.50 13.37 -19.03
CA ILE A 357 -12.48 12.37 -19.37
C ILE A 357 -11.55 12.85 -20.48
N ASP A 358 -12.08 13.47 -21.54
CA ASP A 358 -11.27 14.00 -22.64
C ASP A 358 -10.29 15.10 -22.15
N ASP A 359 -10.78 16.02 -21.32
CA ASP A 359 -9.96 17.08 -20.70
C ASP A 359 -8.90 16.49 -19.76
N LEU A 360 -9.26 15.51 -18.94
CA LEU A 360 -8.33 14.81 -18.04
C LEU A 360 -7.25 14.07 -18.82
N THR A 361 -7.59 13.37 -19.90
CA THR A 361 -6.62 12.70 -20.77
C THR A 361 -5.64 13.71 -21.37
N SER A 362 -6.15 14.84 -21.88
CA SER A 362 -5.32 15.91 -22.45
C SER A 362 -4.33 16.49 -21.44
N CYS A 363 -4.80 16.83 -20.23
CA CYS A 363 -3.94 17.34 -19.16
C CYS A 363 -2.92 16.30 -18.68
N CYS A 364 -3.32 15.04 -18.52
CA CYS A 364 -2.44 13.96 -18.10
C CYS A 364 -1.30 13.76 -19.11
N ILE A 365 -1.61 13.66 -20.41
CA ILE A 365 -0.60 13.52 -21.46
C ILE A 365 0.38 14.70 -21.43
N LYS A 366 -0.12 15.94 -21.28
CA LYS A 366 0.74 17.13 -21.15
C LYS A 366 1.72 17.02 -19.98
N VAL A 367 1.24 16.69 -18.78
CA VAL A 367 2.09 16.51 -17.59
C VAL A 367 3.18 15.46 -17.82
N TYR A 368 2.83 14.30 -18.39
CA TYR A 368 3.81 13.26 -18.69
C TYR A 368 4.78 13.64 -19.81
N THR A 369 4.36 14.43 -20.81
CA THR A 369 5.30 14.94 -21.82
C THR A 369 6.31 15.92 -21.22
N ILE A 370 5.89 16.76 -20.27
CA ILE A 370 6.78 17.66 -19.54
C ILE A 370 7.78 16.87 -18.71
N GLU A 371 7.30 15.89 -17.93
CA GLU A 371 8.15 15.03 -17.10
C GLU A 371 9.19 14.27 -17.93
N LYS A 372 8.79 13.69 -19.07
CA LYS A 372 9.72 12.99 -19.99
C LYS A 372 10.81 13.91 -20.54
N VAL A 373 10.47 15.14 -20.92
CA VAL A 373 11.45 16.10 -21.43
C VAL A 373 12.42 16.52 -20.32
N LEU A 374 11.94 16.74 -19.10
CA LEU A 374 12.77 17.07 -17.94
C LEU A 374 13.69 15.91 -17.52
N GLU A 375 13.24 14.66 -17.66
CA GLU A 375 14.03 13.47 -17.35
C GLU A 375 15.15 13.24 -18.37
N TRP A 376 14.87 13.43 -19.66
CA TRP A 376 15.86 13.22 -20.72
C TRP A 376 16.85 14.38 -20.84
N LYS A 377 16.42 15.63 -20.66
CA LYS A 377 17.33 16.78 -20.71
C LYS A 377 18.25 16.79 -19.50
N LYS A 378 19.54 16.84 -19.77
CA LYS A 378 20.60 16.82 -18.76
C LYS A 378 21.39 18.12 -18.79
N ASN A 379 21.82 18.52 -17.61
CA ASN A 379 22.76 19.60 -17.43
C ASN A 379 24.07 19.27 -18.18
N PRO A 380 24.54 20.15 -19.09
CA PRO A 380 25.75 19.90 -19.88
C PRO A 380 27.03 19.87 -19.04
N VAL A 381 27.02 20.44 -17.82
CA VAL A 381 28.19 20.49 -16.93
C VAL A 381 28.19 19.33 -15.94
N ASN A 382 27.04 19.04 -15.34
CA ASN A 382 26.94 18.10 -14.22
C ASN A 382 26.38 16.73 -14.62
N GLY A 383 25.76 16.59 -15.80
CA GLY A 383 25.11 15.36 -16.26
C GLY A 383 23.82 14.97 -15.54
N VAL A 384 23.42 15.73 -14.52
CA VAL A 384 22.18 15.59 -13.75
C VAL A 384 20.98 15.96 -14.63
N SER A 385 19.87 15.25 -14.49
CA SER A 385 18.64 15.57 -15.24
C SER A 385 18.01 16.88 -14.75
N PHE A 386 17.32 17.59 -15.63
CA PHE A 386 16.57 18.79 -15.23
C PHE A 386 15.49 18.47 -14.20
N LEU A 387 14.93 17.26 -14.24
CA LEU A 387 13.99 16.79 -13.22
C LEU A 387 14.63 16.72 -11.83
N GLU A 388 15.83 16.15 -11.70
CA GLU A 388 16.54 16.08 -10.42
C GLU A 388 16.93 17.47 -9.90
N GLU A 389 17.29 18.39 -10.80
CA GLU A 389 17.62 19.78 -10.46
C GLU A 389 16.40 20.52 -9.88
N VAL A 390 15.24 20.37 -10.52
CA VAL A 390 13.94 20.93 -10.09
C VAL A 390 13.38 20.24 -8.84
N MET A 391 13.92 19.10 -8.42
CA MET A 391 13.49 18.33 -7.24
C MET A 391 14.48 18.40 -6.05
N THR A 392 15.51 19.24 -6.14
CA THR A 392 16.47 19.43 -5.03
C THR A 392 15.79 20.07 -3.80
N THR A 393 16.37 19.91 -2.60
CA THR A 393 15.77 20.29 -1.30
C THR A 393 15.41 21.77 -1.11
N ASN A 394 15.78 22.65 -2.05
CA ASN A 394 15.44 24.09 -2.05
C ASN A 394 14.44 24.47 -3.17
N SER A 395 13.89 23.51 -3.90
CA SER A 395 12.98 23.73 -5.02
C SER A 395 11.51 23.84 -4.58
N VAL A 396 10.67 24.45 -5.43
CA VAL A 396 9.24 24.69 -5.17
C VAL A 396 8.38 23.41 -5.29
N LEU A 397 8.91 22.37 -5.95
CA LEU A 397 8.24 21.10 -6.17
C LEU A 397 8.91 19.99 -5.35
N GLU A 398 8.28 19.60 -4.24
CA GLU A 398 8.78 18.51 -3.38
C GLU A 398 8.58 17.12 -4.01
N GLU A 399 7.59 16.98 -4.90
CA GLU A 399 7.24 15.70 -5.54
C GLU A 399 7.28 15.79 -7.07
N ARG A 400 7.22 14.62 -7.74
CA ARG A 400 7.21 14.55 -9.21
C ARG A 400 5.97 15.23 -9.80
N PRO A 401 6.06 15.85 -10.99
CA PRO A 401 4.91 16.44 -11.67
C PRO A 401 3.70 15.49 -11.80
N SER A 402 3.95 14.23 -12.15
CA SER A 402 2.92 13.19 -12.20
C SER A 402 2.24 12.93 -10.84
N THR A 403 2.99 12.86 -9.73
CA THR A 403 2.37 12.60 -8.41
C THR A 403 1.52 13.78 -7.95
N VAL A 404 1.98 15.02 -8.19
CA VAL A 404 1.19 16.24 -7.91
C VAL A 404 -0.10 16.25 -8.74
N PHE A 405 -0.05 15.83 -10.00
CA PHE A 405 -1.24 15.72 -10.85
C PHE A 405 -2.23 14.67 -10.31
N TRP A 406 -1.78 13.45 -10.04
CA TRP A 406 -2.65 12.35 -9.61
C TRP A 406 -3.27 12.58 -8.23
N THR A 407 -2.50 13.12 -7.28
CA THR A 407 -3.01 13.49 -5.95
C THR A 407 -4.04 14.61 -6.05
N THR A 408 -3.77 15.62 -6.88
CA THR A 408 -4.69 16.73 -7.12
C THR A 408 -5.99 16.26 -7.78
N LEU A 409 -5.89 15.44 -8.83
CA LEU A 409 -7.03 14.86 -9.52
C LEU A 409 -7.89 14.03 -8.57
N SER A 410 -7.27 13.12 -7.82
CA SER A 410 -7.95 12.26 -6.84
C SER A 410 -8.69 13.09 -5.78
N ASN A 411 -8.02 14.09 -5.21
CA ASN A 411 -8.62 14.95 -4.18
C ASN A 411 -9.77 15.80 -4.72
N ALA A 412 -9.64 16.35 -5.94
CA ALA A 412 -10.70 17.11 -6.58
C ALA A 412 -11.91 16.22 -6.89
N LEU A 413 -11.66 15.03 -7.45
CA LEU A 413 -12.72 14.07 -7.78
C LEU A 413 -13.44 13.58 -6.52
N GLU A 414 -12.70 13.20 -5.48
CA GLU A 414 -13.28 12.73 -4.21
C GLU A 414 -14.13 13.81 -3.54
N LYS A 415 -13.61 15.05 -3.47
CA LYS A 415 -14.32 16.18 -2.88
C LYS A 415 -15.62 16.46 -3.62
N GLU A 416 -15.55 16.68 -4.94
CA GLU A 416 -16.70 17.12 -5.73
C GLU A 416 -17.74 15.99 -5.88
N THR A 417 -17.33 14.73 -6.07
CA THR A 417 -18.28 13.59 -6.12
C THR A 417 -18.98 13.38 -4.79
N ARG A 418 -18.28 13.52 -3.66
CA ARG A 418 -18.86 13.39 -2.31
C ARG A 418 -19.78 14.56 -1.97
N GLU A 419 -19.41 15.78 -2.34
CA GLU A 419 -20.24 16.97 -2.13
C GLU A 419 -21.49 16.94 -3.00
N ALA A 420 -21.34 16.64 -4.30
CA ALA A 420 -22.46 16.51 -5.23
C ALA A 420 -23.44 15.40 -4.84
N SER A 421 -22.93 14.25 -4.38
CA SER A 421 -23.77 13.13 -3.93
C SER A 421 -24.55 13.42 -2.64
N LYS A 422 -24.07 14.36 -1.81
CA LYS A 422 -24.78 14.83 -0.60
C LYS A 422 -25.80 15.91 -0.92
N THR A 423 -25.45 16.83 -1.81
CA THR A 423 -26.25 18.02 -2.12
C THR A 423 -27.38 17.72 -3.12
N SER A 424 -27.17 16.77 -4.05
CA SER A 424 -28.15 16.42 -5.08
C SER A 424 -28.53 14.95 -5.04
N ASN A 425 -29.81 14.69 -4.76
CA ASN A 425 -30.37 13.34 -4.83
C ASN A 425 -30.34 12.79 -6.25
N PHE A 426 -30.54 13.65 -7.26
CA PHE A 426 -30.49 13.26 -8.66
C PHE A 426 -29.10 12.73 -9.07
N ILE A 427 -28.03 13.46 -8.76
CA ILE A 427 -26.66 13.05 -9.10
C ILE A 427 -26.34 11.74 -8.38
N ASN A 428 -26.61 11.66 -7.08
CA ASN A 428 -26.38 10.46 -6.30
C ASN A 428 -27.13 9.24 -6.88
N GLN A 429 -28.43 9.39 -7.19
CA GLN A 429 -29.22 8.32 -7.78
C GLN A 429 -28.72 7.91 -9.17
N THR A 430 -28.37 8.86 -10.03
CA THR A 430 -27.92 8.60 -11.40
C THR A 430 -26.56 7.90 -11.42
N LEU A 431 -25.58 8.43 -10.69
CA LEU A 431 -24.23 7.85 -10.59
C LEU A 431 -24.27 6.47 -9.92
N THR A 432 -25.04 6.31 -8.84
CA THR A 432 -25.15 5.00 -8.16
C THR A 432 -25.84 3.97 -9.05
N THR A 433 -26.93 4.32 -9.72
CA THR A 433 -27.71 3.35 -10.52
C THR A 433 -26.97 2.91 -11.78
N SER A 434 -26.18 3.80 -12.37
CA SER A 434 -25.40 3.55 -13.59
C SER A 434 -23.90 3.56 -13.32
N TYR A 435 -23.48 3.11 -12.13
CA TYR A 435 -22.06 3.04 -11.76
C TYR A 435 -21.21 2.25 -12.78
N PRO A 436 -21.65 1.10 -13.33
CA PRO A 436 -20.96 0.43 -14.43
C PRO A 436 -20.60 1.34 -15.61
N ARG A 437 -21.48 2.30 -15.96
CA ARG A 437 -21.22 3.27 -17.03
C ARG A 437 -20.14 4.28 -16.63
N LEU A 438 -20.16 4.74 -15.38
CA LEU A 438 -19.11 5.63 -14.85
C LEU A 438 -17.75 4.92 -14.85
N LEU A 439 -17.70 3.67 -14.41
CA LEU A 439 -16.45 2.91 -14.38
C LEU A 439 -15.90 2.71 -15.80
N ARG A 440 -16.74 2.45 -16.81
CA ARG A 440 -16.32 2.38 -18.22
C ARG A 440 -15.64 3.66 -18.72
N LEU A 441 -16.08 4.84 -18.27
CA LEU A 441 -15.43 6.11 -18.61
C LEU A 441 -14.00 6.18 -18.03
N PHE A 442 -13.78 5.67 -16.82
CA PHE A 442 -12.44 5.57 -16.24
C PHE A 442 -11.56 4.53 -16.93
N HIS A 443 -12.13 3.40 -17.37
CA HIS A 443 -11.39 2.44 -18.21
C HIS A 443 -10.95 3.07 -19.53
N ASP A 444 -11.85 3.82 -20.20
CA ASP A 444 -11.52 4.54 -21.42
C ASP A 444 -10.38 5.55 -21.15
N PHE A 445 -10.50 6.34 -20.08
CA PHE A 445 -9.43 7.23 -19.61
C PHE A 445 -8.08 6.50 -19.44
N PHE A 446 -8.04 5.40 -18.68
CA PHE A 446 -6.82 4.63 -18.45
C PHE A 446 -6.25 4.03 -19.72
N SER A 447 -7.10 3.54 -20.62
CA SER A 447 -6.67 2.96 -21.90
C SER A 447 -6.00 3.99 -22.80
N ARG A 448 -6.51 5.22 -22.85
CA ARG A 448 -5.96 6.32 -23.66
C ARG A 448 -4.62 6.83 -23.13
N ILE A 449 -4.46 6.90 -21.81
CA ILE A 449 -3.21 7.38 -21.21
C ILE A 449 -2.11 6.31 -21.18
N SER A 450 -2.46 5.01 -21.23
CA SER A 450 -1.52 3.90 -21.08
C SER A 450 -0.36 3.89 -22.08
N LEU A 451 -0.48 4.56 -23.23
CA LEU A 451 0.63 4.74 -24.19
C LEU A 451 1.66 5.78 -23.73
N HIS A 452 1.23 6.77 -22.96
CA HIS A 452 2.06 7.89 -22.52
C HIS A 452 2.56 7.71 -21.08
N THR A 453 1.85 6.95 -20.26
CA THR A 453 2.10 6.73 -18.83
C THR A 453 2.49 5.28 -18.55
N HIS A 454 3.09 5.03 -17.39
CA HIS A 454 3.28 3.67 -16.87
C HIS A 454 2.04 3.11 -16.17
N SER A 455 0.90 3.82 -16.25
CA SER A 455 -0.32 3.42 -15.55
C SER A 455 -0.91 2.19 -16.24
N THR A 456 -0.95 1.09 -15.51
CA THR A 456 -1.59 -0.15 -15.93
C THR A 456 -2.87 -0.33 -15.13
N TYR A 457 -3.95 -0.66 -15.85
CA TYR A 457 -5.21 -1.09 -15.27
C TYR A 457 -5.64 -2.37 -15.97
N ASN A 458 -5.37 -3.51 -15.34
CA ASN A 458 -5.75 -4.82 -15.85
C ASN A 458 -6.14 -5.74 -14.69
N SER A 459 -6.67 -6.92 -15.03
CA SER A 459 -7.24 -7.86 -14.06
C SER A 459 -6.26 -8.32 -12.96
N ASN A 460 -4.95 -8.19 -13.18
CA ASN A 460 -3.91 -8.75 -12.32
C ASN A 460 -3.00 -7.69 -11.68
N THR A 461 -2.92 -6.49 -12.25
CA THR A 461 -2.03 -5.41 -11.80
C THR A 461 -2.76 -4.07 -11.90
N GLN A 462 -2.71 -3.33 -10.80
CA GLN A 462 -3.21 -1.97 -10.73
C GLN A 462 -2.05 -1.06 -10.36
N SER A 463 -1.80 -0.08 -11.19
CA SER A 463 -0.86 1.00 -10.88
C SER A 463 -1.38 1.87 -9.73
N PRO A 464 -0.52 2.43 -8.87
CA PRO A 464 -0.95 3.22 -7.72
C PRO A 464 -1.82 4.42 -8.12
N GLU A 465 -1.59 5.00 -9.29
CA GLU A 465 -2.36 6.10 -9.88
C GLU A 465 -3.82 5.67 -10.17
N THR A 466 -4.01 4.48 -10.75
CA THR A 466 -5.35 3.93 -11.01
C THR A 466 -6.09 3.61 -9.72
N VAL A 467 -5.38 3.11 -8.70
CA VAL A 467 -5.96 2.85 -7.37
C VAL A 467 -6.39 4.15 -6.70
N LEU A 468 -5.56 5.19 -6.74
CA LEU A 468 -5.89 6.51 -6.17
C LEU A 468 -7.15 7.09 -6.80
N THR A 469 -7.24 7.09 -8.12
CA THR A 469 -8.40 7.63 -8.84
C THR A 469 -9.67 6.82 -8.64
N LEU A 470 -9.61 5.48 -8.63
CA LEU A 470 -10.79 4.67 -8.34
C LEU A 470 -11.21 4.74 -6.87
N ARG A 471 -10.25 4.94 -5.95
CA ARG A 471 -10.56 5.18 -4.54
C ARG A 471 -11.41 6.43 -4.34
N ALA A 472 -11.20 7.47 -5.15
CA ALA A 472 -12.01 8.70 -5.09
C ALA A 472 -13.50 8.46 -5.42
N ILE A 473 -13.84 7.43 -6.22
CA ILE A 473 -15.24 7.05 -6.53
C ILE A 473 -15.78 5.84 -5.74
N LEU A 474 -14.98 5.26 -4.85
CA LEU A 474 -15.30 4.03 -4.11
C LEU A 474 -16.59 4.14 -3.28
N THR A 475 -16.93 5.35 -2.81
CA THR A 475 -18.18 5.58 -2.07
C THR A 475 -19.43 5.33 -2.92
N ILE A 476 -19.37 5.64 -4.22
CA ILE A 476 -20.44 5.41 -5.18
C ILE A 476 -20.54 3.90 -5.46
N GLU A 477 -19.40 3.22 -5.64
CA GLU A 477 -19.35 1.76 -5.83
C GLU A 477 -19.99 1.02 -4.65
N ASN A 478 -19.62 1.37 -3.41
CA ASN A 478 -20.19 0.75 -2.21
C ASN A 478 -21.71 0.95 -2.12
N THR A 479 -22.20 2.12 -2.53
CA THR A 479 -23.63 2.41 -2.57
C THR A 479 -24.31 1.59 -3.67
N TYR A 480 -23.68 1.42 -4.83
CA TYR A 480 -24.15 0.56 -5.92
C TYR A 480 -24.25 -0.90 -5.46
N LEU A 481 -23.20 -1.44 -4.85
CA LEU A 481 -23.19 -2.82 -4.32
C LEU A 481 -24.26 -3.04 -3.25
N THR A 482 -24.49 -2.04 -2.39
CA THR A 482 -25.57 -2.11 -1.38
C THR A 482 -26.95 -2.14 -2.06
N ARG A 483 -27.18 -1.36 -3.11
CA ARG A 483 -28.44 -1.39 -3.88
C ARG A 483 -28.63 -2.69 -4.65
N SER A 484 -27.58 -3.19 -5.29
CA SER A 484 -27.57 -4.49 -5.96
C SER A 484 -27.96 -5.60 -4.97
N MET A 485 -27.34 -5.61 -3.79
CA MET A 485 -27.69 -6.54 -2.71
C MET A 485 -29.14 -6.42 -2.27
N MET A 486 -29.68 -5.20 -2.12
CA MET A 486 -31.10 -4.99 -1.78
C MET A 486 -32.05 -5.55 -2.84
N ARG A 487 -31.78 -5.30 -4.14
CA ARG A 487 -32.59 -5.83 -5.25
C ARG A 487 -32.58 -7.35 -5.27
N MET A 488 -31.41 -7.96 -5.10
CA MET A 488 -31.29 -9.41 -5.01
C MET A 488 -32.00 -9.98 -3.78
N THR A 489 -31.94 -9.28 -2.64
CA THR A 489 -32.66 -9.66 -1.41
C THR A 489 -34.17 -9.56 -1.59
N GLU A 490 -34.67 -8.54 -2.28
CA GLU A 490 -36.09 -8.41 -2.62
C GLU A 490 -36.53 -9.57 -3.53
N ALA A 491 -35.72 -9.90 -4.54
CA ALA A 491 -35.98 -11.05 -5.42
C ALA A 491 -35.96 -12.40 -4.68
N ALA A 492 -35.18 -12.52 -3.60
CA ALA A 492 -35.12 -13.72 -2.76
C ALA A 492 -36.42 -14.01 -1.99
N HIS A 493 -37.32 -13.03 -1.83
CA HIS A 493 -38.66 -13.28 -1.28
C HIS A 493 -39.61 -13.92 -2.32
N GLY A 494 -39.22 -13.92 -3.60
CA GLY A 494 -39.98 -14.51 -4.69
C GLY A 494 -39.55 -15.95 -5.01
N ARG A 495 -39.86 -16.38 -6.24
CA ARG A 495 -39.43 -17.69 -6.77
C ARG A 495 -37.93 -17.72 -7.06
N ALA A 496 -37.31 -18.89 -6.93
CA ALA A 496 -35.89 -19.08 -7.22
C ALA A 496 -35.51 -18.69 -8.67
N ASP A 497 -36.40 -18.86 -9.66
CA ASP A 497 -36.17 -18.36 -11.03
C ASP A 497 -35.93 -16.84 -11.08
N LYS A 498 -36.78 -16.09 -10.37
CA LYS A 498 -36.70 -14.63 -10.33
C LYS A 498 -35.41 -14.22 -9.65
N LEU A 499 -35.06 -14.86 -8.53
CA LEU A 499 -33.79 -14.64 -7.84
C LEU A 499 -32.59 -14.88 -8.76
N THR A 500 -32.52 -16.04 -9.43
CA THR A 500 -31.41 -16.36 -10.34
C THR A 500 -31.33 -15.37 -11.50
N SER A 501 -32.47 -14.98 -12.10
CA SER A 501 -32.48 -13.99 -13.18
C SER A 501 -31.94 -12.62 -12.75
N VAL A 502 -32.26 -12.17 -11.53
CA VAL A 502 -31.76 -10.89 -10.99
C VAL A 502 -30.27 -11.00 -10.67
N ILE A 503 -29.81 -12.12 -10.12
CA ILE A 503 -28.38 -12.38 -9.89
C ILE A 503 -27.59 -12.32 -11.20
N VAL A 504 -28.06 -13.00 -12.25
CA VAL A 504 -27.41 -13.01 -13.56
C VAL A 504 -27.36 -11.60 -14.15
N ASN A 505 -28.46 -10.85 -14.10
CA ASN A 505 -28.49 -9.47 -14.61
C ASN A 505 -27.48 -8.55 -13.88
N GLU A 506 -27.35 -8.68 -12.56
CA GLU A 506 -26.40 -7.87 -11.76
C GLU A 506 -24.94 -8.30 -12.01
N LEU A 507 -24.67 -9.59 -12.21
CA LEU A 507 -23.35 -10.10 -12.62
C LEU A 507 -22.97 -9.66 -14.04
N ASP A 508 -23.93 -9.70 -14.98
CA ASP A 508 -23.72 -9.30 -16.37
C ASP A 508 -23.46 -7.79 -16.50
N ALA A 509 -24.16 -6.98 -15.71
CA ALA A 509 -23.91 -5.54 -15.64
C ALA A 509 -22.45 -5.21 -15.23
N ALA A 510 -21.85 -6.06 -14.39
CA ALA A 510 -20.48 -5.94 -13.94
C ALA A 510 -19.46 -6.61 -14.87
N ARG A 511 -19.87 -7.54 -15.77
CA ARG A 511 -19.01 -8.48 -16.52
C ARG A 511 -17.79 -7.89 -17.22
N PHE A 512 -17.87 -6.62 -17.62
CA PHE A 512 -16.80 -5.92 -18.32
C PHE A 512 -15.58 -5.61 -17.43
N ASP A 513 -15.74 -5.52 -16.11
CA ASP A 513 -14.66 -5.25 -15.16
C ASP A 513 -14.46 -6.41 -14.15
N PRO A 514 -13.31 -7.10 -14.17
CA PRO A 514 -13.07 -8.27 -13.32
C PRO A 514 -13.21 -8.00 -11.82
N LEU A 515 -12.86 -6.80 -11.35
CA LEU A 515 -12.89 -6.46 -9.93
C LEU A 515 -14.31 -6.16 -9.47
N LEU A 516 -15.09 -5.44 -10.28
CA LEU A 516 -16.50 -5.19 -10.03
C LEU A 516 -17.30 -6.49 -10.03
N VAL A 517 -17.10 -7.39 -11.00
CA VAL A 517 -17.79 -8.71 -11.00
C VAL A 517 -17.46 -9.47 -9.74
N LYS A 518 -16.20 -9.47 -9.31
CA LYS A 518 -15.77 -10.15 -8.08
C LYS A 518 -16.42 -9.54 -6.85
N SER A 519 -16.57 -8.21 -6.78
CA SER A 519 -17.29 -7.52 -5.71
C SER A 519 -18.79 -7.85 -5.70
N VAL A 520 -19.44 -7.89 -6.86
CA VAL A 520 -20.85 -8.32 -7.00
C VAL A 520 -21.00 -9.79 -6.62
N ALA A 521 -20.12 -10.67 -7.09
CA ALA A 521 -20.11 -12.09 -6.77
C ALA A 521 -19.96 -12.36 -5.26
N LYS A 522 -19.18 -11.56 -4.53
CA LYS A 522 -19.12 -11.63 -3.06
C LYS A 522 -20.47 -11.29 -2.41
N LYS A 523 -21.22 -10.33 -2.96
CA LYS A 523 -22.57 -10.00 -2.49
C LYS A 523 -23.59 -11.09 -2.85
N VAL A 524 -23.47 -11.68 -4.04
CA VAL A 524 -24.25 -12.86 -4.43
C VAL A 524 -23.98 -14.05 -3.49
N LYS A 525 -22.71 -14.30 -3.16
CA LYS A 525 -22.31 -15.32 -2.16
C LYS A 525 -23.00 -15.08 -0.82
N GLU A 526 -22.83 -13.89 -0.25
CA GLU A 526 -23.43 -13.49 1.04
C GLU A 526 -24.96 -13.64 1.02
N LEU A 527 -25.61 -13.29 -0.08
CA LEU A 527 -27.05 -13.44 -0.29
C LEU A 527 -27.48 -14.91 -0.28
N ILE A 528 -26.81 -15.76 -1.06
CA ILE A 528 -27.15 -17.19 -1.19
C ILE A 528 -26.94 -17.89 0.15
N GLU A 529 -25.82 -17.63 0.85
CA GLU A 529 -25.57 -18.20 2.19
C GLU A 529 -26.69 -17.84 3.17
N ASN A 530 -27.12 -16.57 3.18
CA ASN A 530 -28.22 -16.11 4.02
C ASN A 530 -29.57 -16.72 3.60
N TYR A 531 -29.82 -16.87 2.30
CA TYR A 531 -31.04 -17.47 1.78
C TYR A 531 -31.13 -18.96 2.13
N VAL A 532 -30.05 -19.72 1.90
CA VAL A 532 -29.95 -21.14 2.23
C VAL A 532 -30.11 -21.35 3.74
N LYS A 533 -29.45 -20.54 4.58
CA LYS A 533 -29.60 -20.62 6.03
C LYS A 533 -31.05 -20.40 6.49
N ARG A 534 -31.74 -19.41 5.92
CA ARG A 534 -33.17 -19.18 6.21
C ARG A 534 -34.07 -20.35 5.78
N LEU A 535 -33.71 -21.06 4.71
CA LEU A 535 -34.43 -22.26 4.29
C LEU A 535 -34.12 -23.44 5.22
N ASP A 536 -32.87 -23.60 5.63
CA ASP A 536 -32.43 -24.62 6.59
C ASP A 536 -33.14 -24.46 7.96
N ASP A 537 -33.25 -23.22 8.46
CA ASP A 537 -33.99 -22.89 9.69
C ASP A 537 -35.49 -23.24 9.63
N ARG A 538 -36.05 -23.43 8.42
CA ARG A 538 -37.46 -23.81 8.20
C ARG A 538 -37.66 -25.31 8.02
N VAL A 539 -36.59 -26.10 7.94
CA VAL A 539 -36.68 -27.55 7.72
C VAL A 539 -37.28 -28.22 8.95
N ILE A 540 -38.33 -29.02 8.74
CA ILE A 540 -38.98 -29.79 9.81
C ILE A 540 -38.33 -31.16 9.91
N THR A 541 -37.78 -31.51 11.08
CA THR A 541 -37.05 -32.77 11.33
C THR A 541 -37.81 -33.77 12.20
N ASP A 542 -39.03 -33.45 12.60
CA ASP A 542 -39.88 -34.32 13.42
C ASP A 542 -40.20 -35.66 12.73
N TYR A 543 -40.60 -36.68 13.49
CA TYR A 543 -41.01 -37.99 12.95
C TYR A 543 -42.08 -37.88 11.82
N GLN A 544 -42.99 -36.90 11.91
CA GLN A 544 -44.02 -36.65 10.90
C GLN A 544 -43.46 -36.22 9.53
N SER A 545 -42.21 -35.72 9.47
CA SER A 545 -41.53 -35.35 8.23
C SER A 545 -41.14 -36.57 7.38
N THR A 546 -40.98 -37.74 7.99
CA THR A 546 -40.55 -38.98 7.32
C THR A 546 -41.59 -40.11 7.40
N SER A 547 -42.67 -39.91 8.15
CA SER A 547 -43.76 -40.89 8.30
C SER A 547 -44.49 -41.14 6.98
N LEU A 548 -44.56 -42.39 6.53
CA LEU A 548 -45.28 -42.82 5.33
C LEU A 548 -46.66 -43.39 5.68
N ALA A 549 -47.21 -42.99 6.83
CA ALA A 549 -48.51 -43.46 7.32
C ALA A 549 -49.66 -42.64 6.71
N GLY A 550 -50.67 -43.34 6.19
CA GLY A 550 -51.85 -42.73 5.58
C GLY A 550 -51.78 -42.67 4.05
N PRO A 551 -52.90 -42.28 3.40
CA PRO A 551 -53.02 -42.26 1.94
C PRO A 551 -52.54 -40.94 1.30
N VAL A 552 -52.19 -39.92 2.09
CA VAL A 552 -51.81 -38.58 1.59
C VAL A 552 -50.59 -38.07 2.36
N VAL A 553 -49.78 -37.26 1.70
CA VAL A 553 -48.58 -36.61 2.27
C VAL A 553 -48.98 -35.64 3.39
N ASN A 554 -48.25 -35.72 4.52
CA ASN A 554 -48.50 -34.89 5.69
C ASN A 554 -48.08 -33.43 5.47
N SER A 555 -48.65 -32.49 6.24
CA SER A 555 -48.31 -31.06 6.14
C SER A 555 -46.80 -30.79 6.31
N SER A 556 -46.13 -31.49 7.23
CA SER A 556 -44.67 -31.41 7.44
C SER A 556 -43.86 -31.89 6.25
N GLN A 557 -44.36 -32.88 5.51
CA GLN A 557 -43.74 -33.35 4.28
C GLN A 557 -43.98 -32.37 3.14
N VAL A 558 -45.18 -31.80 3.03
CA VAL A 558 -45.49 -30.77 2.02
C VAL A 558 -44.55 -29.58 2.17
N THR A 559 -44.35 -29.06 3.38
CA THR A 559 -43.42 -27.94 3.62
C THR A 559 -41.98 -28.31 3.26
N ASN A 560 -41.52 -29.49 3.64
CA ASN A 560 -40.16 -29.94 3.30
C ASN A 560 -39.98 -30.15 1.79
N ILE A 561 -40.99 -30.67 1.09
CA ILE A 561 -40.97 -30.84 -0.38
C ILE A 561 -40.96 -29.47 -1.10
N GLU A 562 -41.69 -28.48 -0.59
CA GLU A 562 -41.63 -27.11 -1.13
C GLU A 562 -40.24 -26.49 -0.96
N LEU A 563 -39.64 -26.62 0.22
CA LEU A 563 -38.26 -26.17 0.49
C LEU A 563 -37.28 -26.89 -0.44
N LEU A 564 -37.42 -28.20 -0.56
CA LEU A 564 -36.61 -29.05 -1.43
C LEU A 564 -36.68 -28.62 -2.90
N ASN A 565 -37.88 -28.34 -3.40
CA ASN A 565 -38.11 -27.86 -4.76
C ASN A 565 -37.46 -26.49 -5.00
N SER A 566 -37.47 -25.60 -4.00
CA SER A 566 -36.84 -24.29 -4.09
C SER A 566 -35.32 -24.38 -4.13
N LEU A 567 -34.72 -25.22 -3.28
CA LEU A 567 -33.27 -25.48 -3.24
C LEU A 567 -32.79 -26.15 -4.53
N SER A 568 -33.56 -27.12 -5.03
CA SER A 568 -33.24 -27.82 -6.28
C SER A 568 -33.29 -26.91 -7.50
N GLN A 569 -34.27 -25.98 -7.54
CA GLN A 569 -34.31 -24.96 -8.58
C GLN A 569 -33.11 -24.04 -8.55
N LEU A 570 -32.82 -23.50 -7.36
CA LEU A 570 -31.76 -22.54 -7.16
C LEU A 570 -30.41 -23.15 -7.53
N THR A 571 -30.13 -24.36 -7.05
CA THR A 571 -28.88 -25.07 -7.32
C THR A 571 -28.71 -25.39 -8.81
N HIS A 572 -29.75 -25.90 -9.48
CA HIS A 572 -29.71 -26.20 -10.91
C HIS A 572 -29.49 -24.95 -11.78
N LEU A 573 -30.25 -23.87 -11.52
CA LEU A 573 -30.15 -22.66 -12.34
C LEU A 573 -28.84 -21.91 -12.11
N LEU A 574 -28.36 -21.86 -10.86
CA LEU A 574 -27.07 -21.24 -10.54
C LEU A 574 -25.90 -22.06 -11.08
N SER A 575 -25.92 -23.39 -10.93
CA SER A 575 -24.84 -24.23 -11.46
C SER A 575 -24.71 -24.07 -12.98
N GLN A 576 -25.84 -23.96 -13.70
CA GLN A 576 -25.85 -23.69 -15.13
C GLN A 576 -25.29 -22.30 -15.46
N SER A 577 -25.82 -21.24 -14.82
CA SER A 577 -25.45 -19.85 -15.17
C SER A 577 -24.02 -19.48 -14.80
N ILE A 578 -23.47 -20.06 -13.73
CA ILE A 578 -22.12 -19.72 -13.24
C ILE A 578 -21.01 -20.24 -14.17
N THR A 579 -21.29 -21.28 -14.96
CA THR A 579 -20.30 -21.85 -15.91
C THR A 579 -19.83 -20.84 -16.97
N GLU A 580 -20.61 -19.81 -17.27
CA GLU A 580 -20.29 -18.79 -18.28
C GLU A 580 -19.32 -17.71 -17.78
N TYR A 581 -19.04 -17.64 -16.46
CA TYR A 581 -18.17 -16.64 -15.84
C TYR A 581 -16.75 -17.17 -15.59
N GLY A 582 -15.78 -16.27 -15.37
CA GLY A 582 -14.38 -16.64 -15.12
C GLY A 582 -14.18 -17.42 -13.81
N GLN A 583 -13.07 -18.16 -13.72
CA GLN A 583 -12.77 -19.09 -12.61
C GLN A 583 -12.86 -18.45 -11.21
N ASP A 584 -12.46 -17.19 -11.07
CA ASP A 584 -12.55 -16.45 -9.80
C ASP A 584 -13.99 -16.34 -9.26
N VAL A 585 -14.95 -16.10 -10.15
CA VAL A 585 -16.37 -15.97 -9.81
C VAL A 585 -16.94 -17.36 -9.49
N GLN A 586 -16.57 -18.36 -10.30
CA GLN A 586 -16.97 -19.76 -10.06
C GLN A 586 -16.50 -20.24 -8.69
N ASN A 587 -15.22 -20.02 -8.35
CA ASN A 587 -14.63 -20.41 -7.06
C ASN A 587 -15.29 -19.72 -5.87
N LEU A 588 -15.88 -18.52 -6.05
CA LEU A 588 -16.58 -17.79 -4.99
C LEU A 588 -17.99 -18.33 -4.74
N ILE A 589 -18.74 -18.67 -5.80
CA ILE A 589 -20.16 -19.04 -5.68
C ILE A 589 -20.34 -20.56 -5.54
N GLN A 590 -19.50 -21.39 -6.16
CA GLN A 590 -19.60 -22.85 -6.11
C GLN A 590 -19.71 -23.42 -4.68
N PRO A 591 -18.94 -22.94 -3.66
CA PRO A 591 -19.10 -23.43 -2.29
C PRO A 591 -20.50 -23.20 -1.71
N THR A 592 -21.17 -22.12 -2.09
CA THR A 592 -22.54 -21.83 -1.63
C THR A 592 -23.58 -22.74 -2.29
N ILE A 593 -23.34 -23.15 -3.53
CA ILE A 593 -24.16 -24.16 -4.21
C ILE A 593 -24.02 -25.51 -3.50
N TYR A 594 -22.79 -25.90 -3.11
CA TYR A 594 -22.57 -27.11 -2.33
C TYR A 594 -23.28 -27.06 -0.96
N GLN A 595 -23.28 -25.92 -0.28
CA GLN A 595 -24.04 -25.76 0.97
C GLN A 595 -25.55 -25.93 0.74
N ALA A 596 -26.10 -25.35 -0.34
CA ALA A 596 -27.50 -25.54 -0.70
C ALA A 596 -27.84 -27.01 -1.01
N ILE A 597 -26.91 -27.74 -1.66
CA ILE A 597 -27.03 -29.18 -1.90
C ILE A 597 -27.00 -29.96 -0.58
N GLN A 598 -26.15 -29.59 0.38
CA GLN A 598 -26.12 -30.24 1.69
C GLN A 598 -27.45 -30.10 2.44
N VAL A 599 -28.04 -28.89 2.48
CA VAL A 599 -29.37 -28.67 3.10
C VAL A 599 -30.48 -29.41 2.34
N ARG A 600 -30.36 -29.53 1.02
CA ARG A 600 -31.27 -30.34 0.22
C ARG A 600 -31.17 -31.82 0.63
N ASP A 601 -29.97 -32.32 0.83
CA ASP A 601 -29.70 -33.73 1.16
C ASP A 601 -30.10 -34.06 2.62
N THR A 602 -30.11 -33.10 3.55
CA THR A 602 -30.66 -33.30 4.91
C THR A 602 -32.17 -33.54 4.90
N ILE A 603 -32.89 -33.03 3.90
CA ILE A 603 -34.33 -33.29 3.71
C ILE A 603 -34.55 -34.64 3.01
N VAL A 604 -33.78 -34.91 1.96
CA VAL A 604 -33.98 -36.08 1.07
C VAL A 604 -33.55 -37.39 1.72
N ASN A 605 -32.38 -37.44 2.34
CA ASN A 605 -31.80 -38.70 2.83
C ASN A 605 -32.67 -39.39 3.90
N PRO A 606 -33.22 -38.69 4.91
CA PRO A 606 -34.12 -39.32 5.88
C PRO A 606 -35.42 -39.84 5.24
N LEU A 607 -35.95 -39.12 4.24
CA LEU A 607 -37.14 -39.51 3.50
C LEU A 607 -36.90 -40.81 2.71
N ILE A 608 -35.82 -40.87 1.93
CA ILE A 608 -35.43 -42.09 1.18
C ILE A 608 -35.22 -43.26 2.14
N SER A 609 -34.55 -43.02 3.27
CA SER A 609 -34.29 -44.07 4.27
C SER A 609 -35.59 -44.64 4.84
N SER A 610 -36.60 -43.79 5.06
CA SER A 610 -37.95 -44.22 5.47
C SER A 610 -38.65 -45.04 4.38
N VAL A 611 -38.57 -44.58 3.11
CA VAL A 611 -39.11 -45.30 1.95
C VAL A 611 -38.48 -46.69 1.81
N ARG A 612 -37.14 -46.77 1.88
CA ARG A 612 -36.40 -48.04 1.84
C ARG A 612 -36.84 -48.99 2.95
N ARG A 613 -36.93 -48.50 4.18
CA ARG A 613 -37.34 -49.30 5.34
C ARG A 613 -38.76 -49.83 5.21
N GLU A 614 -39.69 -49.02 4.72
CA GLU A 614 -41.08 -49.42 4.51
C GLU A 614 -41.19 -50.48 3.40
N ILE A 615 -40.49 -50.28 2.27
CA ILE A 615 -40.42 -51.25 1.18
C ILE A 615 -39.87 -52.58 1.70
N SER A 616 -38.74 -52.58 2.41
CA SER A 616 -38.14 -53.80 2.96
C SER A 616 -39.07 -54.49 3.97
N ALA A 617 -39.82 -53.72 4.78
CA ALA A 617 -40.78 -54.28 5.72
C ALA A 617 -41.99 -54.94 5.02
N ILE A 618 -42.51 -54.35 3.94
CA ILE A 618 -43.60 -54.93 3.15
C ILE A 618 -43.13 -56.21 2.45
N VAL A 619 -41.96 -56.16 1.80
CA VAL A 619 -41.40 -57.33 1.09
C VAL A 619 -41.10 -58.48 2.05
N ALA A 620 -40.62 -58.20 3.27
CA ALA A 620 -40.35 -59.25 4.27
C ALA A 620 -41.61 -60.07 4.66
N LYS A 621 -42.83 -59.51 4.50
CA LYS A 621 -44.09 -60.23 4.73
C LYS A 621 -44.29 -61.41 3.76
N MET A 622 -43.50 -61.51 2.68
CA MET A 622 -43.47 -62.65 1.75
C MET A 622 -43.32 -64.00 2.46
N HIS A 623 -42.55 -64.06 3.55
CA HIS A 623 -42.27 -65.28 4.33
C HIS A 623 -43.48 -65.79 5.13
N GLY A 624 -44.46 -64.92 5.44
CA GLY A 624 -45.64 -65.28 6.24
C GLY A 624 -46.98 -65.10 5.53
N SER A 625 -46.99 -64.63 4.28
CA SER A 625 -48.22 -64.24 3.58
C SER A 625 -49.04 -65.43 3.09
N ARG A 626 -50.35 -65.41 3.34
CA ARG A 626 -51.35 -66.30 2.75
C ARG A 626 -51.84 -65.72 1.41
N THR A 627 -52.09 -66.57 0.42
CA THR A 627 -52.65 -66.14 -0.87
C THR A 627 -54.08 -65.64 -0.68
N SER A 628 -54.45 -64.56 -1.37
CA SER A 628 -55.83 -64.09 -1.39
C SER A 628 -56.73 -65.04 -2.19
N ALA A 629 -57.84 -65.46 -1.61
CA ALA A 629 -58.80 -66.39 -2.22
C ALA A 629 -59.47 -65.85 -3.51
N SER A 630 -59.40 -64.54 -3.78
CA SER A 630 -60.06 -63.90 -4.92
C SER A 630 -59.15 -63.58 -6.11
N SER A 631 -57.82 -63.71 -5.96
CA SER A 631 -56.88 -63.25 -6.99
C SER A 631 -55.64 -64.13 -7.16
N GLY A 632 -55.39 -65.11 -6.27
CA GLY A 632 -54.15 -65.91 -6.29
C GLY A 632 -52.88 -65.13 -5.88
N LYS A 633 -52.99 -63.82 -5.72
CA LYS A 633 -51.91 -62.88 -5.37
C LYS A 633 -51.56 -62.88 -3.87
N GLY A 634 -50.31 -62.59 -3.55
CA GLY A 634 -49.88 -62.31 -2.18
C GLY A 634 -50.50 -61.00 -1.66
N ILE A 635 -51.03 -61.00 -0.44
CA ILE A 635 -51.62 -59.79 0.20
C ILE A 635 -50.57 -58.67 0.31
N TYR A 636 -49.31 -59.04 0.54
CA TYR A 636 -48.19 -58.09 0.61
C TYR A 636 -47.90 -57.40 -0.74
N MET A 637 -48.18 -58.04 -1.88
CA MET A 637 -47.96 -57.47 -3.21
C MET A 637 -48.99 -56.38 -3.53
N GLN A 638 -50.23 -56.55 -3.07
CA GLN A 638 -51.25 -55.49 -3.15
C GLN A 638 -50.88 -54.29 -2.27
N GLU A 639 -50.35 -54.54 -1.07
CA GLU A 639 -49.84 -53.50 -0.17
C GLU A 639 -48.64 -52.77 -0.78
N LEU A 640 -47.71 -53.51 -1.40
CA LEU A 640 -46.55 -52.98 -2.10
C LEU A 640 -46.94 -52.07 -3.27
N ASN A 641 -47.79 -52.57 -4.18
CA ASN A 641 -48.26 -51.79 -5.33
C ASN A 641 -49.02 -50.53 -4.90
N SER A 642 -49.82 -50.61 -3.84
CA SER A 642 -50.50 -49.44 -3.27
C SER A 642 -49.50 -48.43 -2.70
N LYS A 643 -48.47 -48.90 -2.00
CA LYS A 643 -47.43 -48.03 -1.42
C LYS A 643 -46.54 -47.41 -2.49
N LEU A 644 -46.18 -48.15 -3.54
CA LEU A 644 -45.44 -47.63 -4.69
C LEU A 644 -46.26 -46.58 -5.44
N GLY A 645 -47.57 -46.82 -5.64
CA GLY A 645 -48.48 -45.80 -6.18
C GLY A 645 -48.44 -44.50 -5.36
N PHE A 646 -48.56 -44.60 -4.04
CA PHE A 646 -48.43 -43.45 -3.13
C PHE A 646 -47.07 -42.74 -3.25
N ILE A 647 -45.96 -43.49 -3.24
CA ILE A 647 -44.61 -42.91 -3.35
C ILE A 647 -44.45 -42.14 -4.66
N ARG A 648 -44.91 -42.70 -5.78
CA ARG A 648 -44.79 -42.08 -7.09
C ARG A 648 -45.70 -40.87 -7.27
N GLU A 649 -46.99 -41.02 -6.97
CA GLU A 649 -48.00 -40.04 -7.33
C GLU A 649 -48.09 -38.92 -6.30
N GLU A 650 -47.98 -39.24 -5.01
CA GLU A 650 -48.17 -38.26 -3.94
C GLU A 650 -46.84 -37.70 -3.41
N LEU A 651 -45.86 -38.54 -3.09
CA LEU A 651 -44.60 -38.11 -2.47
C LEU A 651 -43.63 -37.51 -3.50
N PHE A 652 -43.20 -38.32 -4.47
CA PHE A 652 -42.28 -37.89 -5.53
C PHE A 652 -42.98 -37.10 -6.63
N GLY A 653 -44.29 -37.27 -6.81
CA GLY A 653 -45.08 -36.52 -7.79
C GLY A 653 -45.09 -35.02 -7.53
N ARG A 654 -44.90 -34.60 -6.27
CA ARG A 654 -44.76 -33.19 -5.87
C ARG A 654 -43.33 -32.65 -6.00
N MET A 655 -42.36 -33.49 -6.33
CA MET A 655 -40.96 -33.10 -6.53
C MET A 655 -40.66 -32.70 -7.98
N ARG A 656 -39.55 -32.00 -8.19
CA ARG A 656 -39.05 -31.62 -9.52
C ARG A 656 -38.70 -32.84 -10.37
N LYS A 657 -38.87 -32.72 -11.70
CA LYS A 657 -38.59 -33.79 -12.69
C LYS A 657 -37.24 -34.48 -12.50
N HIS A 658 -36.13 -33.74 -12.57
CA HIS A 658 -34.77 -34.30 -12.45
C HIS A 658 -34.54 -35.05 -11.12
N MET A 659 -35.09 -34.53 -10.02
CA MET A 659 -34.92 -35.17 -8.72
C MET A 659 -35.80 -36.42 -8.61
N ARG A 660 -37.06 -36.32 -9.06
CA ARG A 660 -38.00 -37.42 -9.08
C ARG A 660 -37.43 -38.61 -9.86
N GLU A 661 -36.85 -38.37 -11.05
CA GLU A 661 -36.27 -39.42 -11.89
C GLU A 661 -35.16 -40.18 -11.14
N GLN A 662 -34.19 -39.45 -10.59
CA GLN A 662 -33.11 -40.03 -9.81
C GLN A 662 -33.61 -40.85 -8.60
N LEU A 663 -34.62 -40.34 -7.88
CA LEU A 663 -35.19 -41.01 -6.71
C LEU A 663 -36.03 -42.25 -7.08
N LEU A 664 -36.74 -42.22 -8.20
CA LEU A 664 -37.52 -43.36 -8.70
C LEU A 664 -36.59 -44.52 -9.08
N VAL A 665 -35.49 -44.22 -9.77
CA VAL A 665 -34.46 -45.20 -10.12
C VAL A 665 -33.83 -45.81 -8.86
N GLU A 666 -33.38 -44.98 -7.92
CA GLU A 666 -32.76 -45.43 -6.67
C GLU A 666 -33.72 -46.28 -5.82
N THR A 667 -35.00 -45.91 -5.77
CA THR A 667 -36.04 -46.66 -5.06
C THR A 667 -36.32 -48.02 -5.71
N THR A 668 -36.33 -48.07 -7.04
CA THR A 668 -36.60 -49.30 -7.79
C THR A 668 -35.43 -50.28 -7.69
N GLN A 669 -34.19 -49.81 -7.79
CA GLN A 669 -33.00 -50.64 -7.57
C GLN A 669 -33.01 -51.26 -6.16
N HIS A 670 -33.35 -50.47 -5.14
CA HIS A 670 -33.49 -50.98 -3.76
C HIS A 670 -34.60 -52.02 -3.65
N LEU A 671 -35.75 -51.77 -4.28
CA LEU A 671 -36.89 -52.69 -4.29
C LEU A 671 -36.53 -54.03 -4.92
N LEU A 672 -35.95 -54.03 -6.12
CA LEU A 672 -35.57 -55.25 -6.86
C LEU A 672 -34.56 -56.10 -6.08
N ARG A 673 -33.51 -55.46 -5.54
CA ARG A 673 -32.51 -56.14 -4.71
C ARG A 673 -33.13 -56.75 -3.45
N THR A 674 -33.96 -55.98 -2.76
CA THR A 674 -34.65 -56.45 -1.55
C THR A 674 -35.62 -57.59 -1.85
N PHE A 675 -36.36 -57.51 -2.95
CA PHE A 675 -37.29 -58.54 -3.39
C PHE A 675 -36.59 -59.84 -3.72
N LEU A 676 -35.57 -59.81 -4.57
CA LEU A 676 -34.80 -61.00 -4.95
C LEU A 676 -34.11 -61.63 -3.74
N PHE A 677 -33.58 -60.82 -2.83
CA PHE A 677 -33.01 -61.31 -1.57
C PHE A 677 -34.05 -62.09 -0.75
N HIS A 678 -35.23 -61.51 -0.49
CA HIS A 678 -36.26 -62.22 0.26
C HIS A 678 -36.82 -63.44 -0.49
N ALA A 679 -36.96 -63.37 -1.81
CA ALA A 679 -37.42 -64.47 -2.65
C ALA A 679 -36.46 -65.67 -2.61
N SER A 680 -35.15 -65.41 -2.54
CA SER A 680 -34.13 -66.47 -2.43
C SER A 680 -34.15 -67.24 -1.11
N LEU A 681 -34.81 -66.71 -0.08
CA LEU A 681 -34.86 -67.28 1.27
C LEU A 681 -36.18 -68.01 1.57
N VAL A 682 -37.14 -68.05 0.63
CA VAL A 682 -38.48 -68.62 0.88
C VAL A 682 -38.42 -70.15 0.96
N THR A 683 -38.72 -70.69 2.15
CA THR A 683 -38.75 -72.13 2.43
C THR A 683 -40.08 -72.54 3.10
N PRO A 684 -40.70 -73.70 2.77
CA PRO A 684 -40.33 -74.69 1.75
C PRO A 684 -40.80 -74.33 0.33
N LEU A 685 -40.02 -74.71 -0.70
CA LEU A 685 -40.34 -74.50 -2.13
C LEU A 685 -41.24 -75.64 -2.67
N GLN A 686 -42.51 -75.64 -2.28
CA GLN A 686 -43.55 -76.46 -2.89
C GLN A 686 -43.96 -75.90 -4.26
N GLU A 687 -44.59 -76.71 -5.12
CA GLU A 687 -45.07 -76.27 -6.44
C GLU A 687 -46.02 -75.06 -6.34
N SER A 688 -46.87 -75.03 -5.31
CA SER A 688 -47.76 -73.90 -5.01
C SER A 688 -47.00 -72.61 -4.64
N THR A 689 -45.88 -72.70 -3.93
CA THR A 689 -45.06 -71.53 -3.55
C THR A 689 -44.18 -71.07 -4.69
N LYS A 690 -43.65 -71.97 -5.53
CA LYS A 690 -42.96 -71.65 -6.79
C LYS A 690 -43.89 -70.89 -7.76
N LEU A 691 -45.10 -71.40 -7.99
CA LEU A 691 -46.08 -70.72 -8.85
C LEU A 691 -46.50 -69.35 -8.30
N ARG A 692 -46.65 -69.23 -6.97
CA ARG A 692 -46.91 -67.94 -6.32
C ARG A 692 -45.77 -66.94 -6.54
N LEU A 693 -44.52 -67.33 -6.31
CA LEU A 693 -43.36 -66.45 -6.52
C LEU A 693 -43.22 -66.04 -7.98
N ALA A 694 -43.52 -66.93 -8.93
CA ALA A 694 -43.53 -66.61 -10.35
C ALA A 694 -44.60 -65.59 -10.72
N ALA A 695 -45.79 -65.70 -10.11
CA ALA A 695 -46.86 -64.71 -10.28
C ALA A 695 -46.48 -63.36 -9.64
N ASP A 696 -45.90 -63.37 -8.43
CA ASP A 696 -45.41 -62.17 -7.73
C ASP A 696 -44.27 -61.48 -8.51
N LEU A 697 -43.36 -62.23 -9.13
CA LEU A 697 -42.28 -61.72 -10.01
C LEU A 697 -42.85 -61.03 -11.24
N ALA A 698 -43.83 -61.65 -11.92
CA ALA A 698 -44.49 -61.06 -13.08
C ALA A 698 -45.30 -59.80 -12.71
N GLU A 699 -45.94 -59.80 -11.54
CA GLU A 699 -46.65 -58.63 -11.02
C GLU A 699 -45.70 -57.49 -10.64
N LEU A 700 -44.52 -57.81 -10.08
CA LEU A 700 -43.49 -56.81 -9.78
C LEU A 700 -42.90 -56.22 -11.07
N GLU A 701 -42.56 -57.05 -12.06
CA GLU A 701 -42.05 -56.59 -13.36
C GLU A 701 -43.07 -55.66 -14.05
N PHE A 702 -44.35 -56.05 -14.04
CA PHE A 702 -45.43 -55.21 -14.57
C PHE A 702 -45.64 -53.93 -13.75
N GLY A 703 -45.56 -54.01 -12.41
CA GLY A 703 -45.67 -52.85 -11.52
C GLY A 703 -44.54 -51.85 -11.73
N ILE A 704 -43.32 -52.32 -11.93
CA ILE A 704 -42.15 -51.47 -12.26
C ILE A 704 -42.29 -50.86 -13.65
N ALA A 705 -42.76 -51.64 -14.63
CA ALA A 705 -43.10 -51.15 -15.98
C ALA A 705 -44.05 -49.95 -15.93
N GLN A 706 -45.02 -49.99 -15.01
CA GLN A 706 -45.93 -48.88 -14.78
C GLN A 706 -45.31 -47.75 -13.97
N PHE A 707 -44.45 -48.04 -12.97
CA PHE A 707 -43.86 -47.10 -12.02
C PHE A 707 -42.80 -46.17 -12.65
N LEU A 708 -42.04 -46.66 -13.63
CA LEU A 708 -41.02 -45.90 -14.34
C LEU A 708 -41.48 -45.44 -15.72
N SER A 709 -40.87 -44.39 -16.22
CA SER A 709 -40.94 -43.91 -17.60
C SER A 709 -39.94 -44.64 -18.49
N SER A 710 -40.12 -44.58 -19.82
CA SER A 710 -39.30 -45.32 -20.78
C SER A 710 -37.80 -45.07 -20.67
N ASP A 711 -37.39 -43.85 -20.33
CA ASP A 711 -35.97 -43.49 -20.19
C ASP A 711 -35.35 -44.08 -18.90
N GLU A 712 -36.11 -44.09 -17.80
CA GLU A 712 -35.67 -44.65 -16.51
C GLU A 712 -35.54 -46.18 -16.54
N HIS A 713 -36.25 -46.86 -17.46
CA HIS A 713 -36.17 -48.31 -17.63
C HIS A 713 -34.82 -48.78 -18.16
N GLU A 714 -34.15 -47.98 -19.00
CA GLU A 714 -32.83 -48.34 -19.52
C GLU A 714 -31.78 -48.39 -18.40
N GLU A 715 -31.88 -47.51 -17.40
CA GLU A 715 -30.95 -47.43 -16.26
C GLU A 715 -31.06 -48.61 -15.28
N ILE A 716 -32.16 -49.38 -15.32
CA ILE A 716 -32.46 -50.49 -14.39
C ILE A 716 -32.54 -51.83 -15.13
N ASN A 717 -32.21 -51.85 -16.42
CA ASN A 717 -32.32 -53.05 -17.25
C ASN A 717 -31.49 -54.22 -16.69
N TYR A 718 -30.35 -53.93 -16.07
CA TYR A 718 -29.53 -54.93 -15.41
C TYR A 718 -30.28 -55.65 -14.27
N GLU A 719 -30.89 -54.90 -13.34
CA GLU A 719 -31.67 -55.50 -12.25
C GLU A 719 -32.96 -56.19 -12.74
N LEU A 720 -33.58 -55.71 -13.82
CA LEU A 720 -34.75 -56.35 -14.43
C LEU A 720 -34.39 -57.68 -15.10
N GLU A 721 -33.22 -57.76 -15.76
CA GLU A 721 -32.74 -59.01 -16.34
C GLU A 721 -32.39 -60.02 -15.24
N GLY A 722 -31.79 -59.56 -14.13
CA GLY A 722 -31.58 -60.39 -12.94
C GLY A 722 -32.87 -60.99 -12.37
N LEU A 723 -33.99 -60.24 -12.43
CA LEU A 723 -35.32 -60.74 -12.04
C LEU A 723 -35.80 -61.87 -12.98
N ARG A 724 -35.57 -61.74 -14.29
CA ARG A 724 -35.94 -62.75 -15.29
C ARG A 724 -35.07 -64.00 -15.16
N THR A 725 -33.76 -63.86 -14.99
CA THR A 725 -32.85 -64.98 -14.72
C THR A 725 -33.27 -65.72 -13.45
N PHE A 726 -33.60 -65.01 -12.37
CA PHE A 726 -34.10 -65.64 -11.14
C PHE A 726 -35.42 -66.40 -11.36
N ARG A 727 -36.34 -65.86 -12.19
CA ARG A 727 -37.59 -66.55 -12.55
C ARG A 727 -37.32 -67.86 -13.29
N GLN A 728 -36.31 -67.91 -14.16
CA GLN A 728 -35.90 -69.14 -14.86
C GLN A 728 -35.31 -70.15 -13.85
N LEU A 729 -34.40 -69.69 -12.98
CA LEU A 729 -33.77 -70.50 -11.93
C LEU A 729 -34.78 -71.23 -11.01
N LEU A 730 -35.92 -70.58 -10.73
CA LEU A 730 -37.00 -71.11 -9.89
C LEU A 730 -37.62 -72.42 -10.41
N PHE A 731 -37.63 -72.61 -11.74
CA PHE A 731 -38.27 -73.76 -12.41
C PHE A 731 -37.30 -74.72 -13.11
N SER A 732 -36.03 -74.35 -13.30
CA SER A 732 -35.04 -75.23 -13.92
C SER A 732 -34.66 -76.38 -12.99
N ASP A 733 -35.18 -77.59 -13.17
CA ASP A 733 -34.82 -78.74 -12.31
C ASP A 733 -33.55 -79.47 -12.79
N ASP A 734 -33.05 -79.11 -13.99
CA ASP A 734 -31.86 -79.65 -14.63
C ASP A 734 -30.55 -78.97 -14.17
N GLU A 735 -29.55 -79.79 -13.84
CA GLU A 735 -28.27 -79.32 -13.26
C GLU A 735 -27.43 -78.51 -14.27
N THR A 736 -27.54 -78.81 -15.57
CA THR A 736 -26.82 -78.11 -16.65
C THR A 736 -27.41 -76.74 -16.92
N GLU A 737 -28.75 -76.63 -17.01
CA GLU A 737 -29.43 -75.35 -17.21
C GLU A 737 -29.15 -74.39 -16.06
N VAL A 738 -29.19 -74.88 -14.83
CA VAL A 738 -28.88 -74.07 -13.65
C VAL A 738 -27.41 -73.66 -13.64
N ASN A 739 -26.47 -74.52 -14.03
CA ASN A 739 -25.05 -74.15 -14.12
C ASN A 739 -24.79 -73.08 -15.20
N ASP A 740 -25.56 -73.05 -16.29
CA ASP A 740 -25.47 -72.00 -17.30
C ASP A 740 -26.08 -70.68 -16.80
N LEU A 741 -27.25 -70.72 -16.16
CA LEU A 741 -27.91 -69.54 -15.56
C LEU A 741 -27.13 -68.93 -14.39
N ILE A 742 -26.34 -69.74 -13.69
CA ILE A 742 -25.46 -69.30 -12.61
C ILE A 742 -24.27 -68.47 -13.12
N GLN A 743 -23.89 -68.64 -14.39
CA GLN A 743 -22.81 -67.86 -15.01
C GLN A 743 -23.29 -66.49 -15.51
N ASP A 744 -24.60 -66.21 -15.45
CA ASP A 744 -25.13 -64.89 -15.82
C ASP A 744 -24.64 -63.82 -14.83
N PRO A 745 -24.06 -62.71 -15.32
CA PRO A 745 -23.56 -61.66 -14.46
C PRO A 745 -24.68 -60.86 -13.76
N ASN A 746 -25.92 -60.96 -14.25
CA ASN A 746 -27.03 -60.07 -13.87
C ASN A 746 -27.66 -60.36 -12.50
N LEU A 747 -27.27 -61.45 -11.83
CA LEU A 747 -27.80 -61.87 -10.53
C LEU A 747 -26.68 -61.91 -9.48
N ASP A 748 -26.95 -61.37 -8.29
CA ASP A 748 -25.98 -61.42 -7.19
C ASP A 748 -25.74 -62.88 -6.77
N GLU A 749 -24.48 -63.30 -6.73
CA GLU A 749 -24.05 -64.63 -6.29
C GLU A 749 -24.62 -65.01 -4.92
N LEU A 750 -24.77 -64.03 -4.03
CA LEU A 750 -25.39 -64.27 -2.72
C LEU A 750 -26.83 -64.77 -2.86
N ILE A 751 -27.60 -64.18 -3.79
CA ILE A 751 -28.99 -64.55 -4.08
C ILE A 751 -29.02 -65.95 -4.72
N MET A 752 -28.08 -66.26 -5.61
CA MET A 752 -27.94 -67.58 -6.22
C MET A 752 -27.62 -68.67 -5.18
N ILE A 753 -26.63 -68.42 -4.32
CA ILE A 753 -26.21 -69.35 -3.26
C ILE A 753 -27.37 -69.62 -2.30
N HIS A 754 -28.09 -68.59 -1.86
CA HIS A 754 -29.27 -68.76 -1.00
C HIS A 754 -30.33 -69.64 -1.66
N HIS A 755 -30.67 -69.35 -2.92
CA HIS A 755 -31.71 -70.08 -3.63
C HIS A 755 -31.34 -71.56 -3.84
N LEU A 756 -30.08 -71.87 -4.17
CA LEU A 756 -29.60 -73.24 -4.35
C LEU A 756 -29.69 -74.05 -3.04
N ILE A 757 -29.34 -73.45 -1.91
CA ILE A 757 -29.46 -74.09 -0.59
C ILE A 757 -30.94 -74.39 -0.30
N VAL A 758 -31.83 -73.42 -0.50
CA VAL A 758 -33.29 -73.60 -0.31
C VAL A 758 -33.86 -74.69 -1.21
N LYS A 759 -33.40 -74.77 -2.46
CA LYS A 759 -33.80 -75.81 -3.41
C LYS A 759 -33.34 -77.20 -2.96
N GLY A 760 -32.13 -77.30 -2.44
CA GLY A 760 -31.61 -78.51 -1.80
C GLY A 760 -32.40 -78.95 -0.57
N GLN A 761 -32.82 -78.00 0.29
CA GLN A 761 -33.68 -78.29 1.45
C GLN A 761 -35.03 -78.89 1.01
N SER A 762 -35.64 -78.30 -0.02
CA SER A 762 -37.00 -78.68 -0.46
C SER A 762 -37.05 -80.01 -1.21
N GLU A 763 -35.99 -80.41 -1.92
CA GLU A 763 -35.88 -81.75 -2.54
C GLU A 763 -35.69 -82.87 -1.52
N ASN A 764 -35.02 -82.59 -0.40
CA ASN A 764 -34.80 -83.56 0.67
C ASN A 764 -36.09 -83.84 1.45
N ASP A 765 -36.98 -82.85 1.59
CA ASP A 765 -38.31 -83.02 2.21
C ASP A 765 -39.27 -83.89 1.38
N GLN A 766 -39.03 -84.05 0.06
CA GLN A 766 -39.87 -84.86 -0.84
C GLN A 766 -39.43 -86.33 -0.95
N LYS A 767 -38.19 -86.65 -0.57
CA LYS A 767 -37.67 -88.03 -0.59
C LYS A 767 -37.87 -88.69 0.77
N GLU A 768 -39.01 -89.34 0.96
CA GLU A 768 -39.23 -90.18 2.14
C GLU A 768 -38.22 -91.34 2.21
N LEU A 769 -37.49 -91.37 3.34
CA LEU A 769 -37.20 -92.53 4.19
C LEU A 769 -35.99 -93.47 3.95
N ASN A 770 -34.98 -93.23 3.11
CA ASN A 770 -33.87 -94.22 3.02
C ASN A 770 -32.41 -93.72 2.93
N GLN A 771 -32.11 -92.41 2.99
CA GLN A 771 -30.72 -91.93 3.08
C GLN A 771 -30.62 -90.70 4.01
N GLU A 772 -29.80 -90.82 5.06
CA GLU A 772 -29.41 -89.71 5.94
C GLU A 772 -28.52 -88.73 5.14
N THR A 773 -29.13 -87.78 4.44
CA THR A 773 -28.41 -86.63 3.87
C THR A 773 -28.54 -85.43 4.82
N PRO A 774 -27.44 -84.80 5.26
CA PRO A 774 -27.50 -83.64 6.15
C PRO A 774 -28.26 -82.48 5.48
N GLN A 775 -29.25 -81.93 6.20
CA GLN A 775 -29.99 -80.75 5.76
C GLN A 775 -29.12 -79.51 6.00
N ILE A 776 -28.59 -78.94 4.92
CA ILE A 776 -27.82 -77.69 5.00
C ILE A 776 -28.76 -76.54 5.35
N LYS A 777 -28.49 -75.82 6.44
CA LYS A 777 -29.25 -74.66 6.88
C LYS A 777 -28.61 -73.35 6.40
N LEU A 778 -29.46 -72.36 6.14
CA LEU A 778 -29.02 -70.99 5.88
C LEU A 778 -28.50 -70.35 7.17
N ILE A 779 -27.60 -69.36 7.05
CA ILE A 779 -27.02 -68.64 8.21
C ILE A 779 -28.10 -68.11 9.16
N HIS A 780 -29.16 -67.50 8.61
CA HIS A 780 -30.22 -66.95 9.44
C HIS A 780 -30.99 -68.05 10.19
N GLN A 781 -31.12 -69.25 9.61
CA GLN A 781 -31.75 -70.40 10.26
C GLN A 781 -30.87 -70.97 11.38
N LEU A 782 -29.54 -70.98 11.20
CA LEU A 782 -28.59 -71.40 12.23
C LEU A 782 -28.57 -70.44 13.43
N ASN A 783 -28.62 -69.13 13.15
CA ASN A 783 -28.53 -68.09 14.17
C ASN A 783 -29.91 -67.71 14.77
N GLY A 784 -31.00 -68.32 14.30
CA GLY A 784 -32.36 -68.01 14.74
C GLY A 784 -32.85 -66.61 14.35
N TRP A 785 -32.26 -66.00 13.33
CA TRP A 785 -32.62 -64.67 12.84
C TRP A 785 -33.84 -64.73 11.93
N ASN A 786 -34.70 -63.71 12.02
CA ASN A 786 -35.75 -63.51 11.02
C ASN A 786 -35.09 -63.10 9.67
N PRO A 787 -35.59 -63.53 8.50
CA PRO A 787 -35.15 -63.02 7.19
C PRO A 787 -34.95 -61.50 7.09
N ALA A 788 -35.77 -60.70 7.78
CA ALA A 788 -35.60 -59.24 7.83
C ALA A 788 -34.38 -58.78 8.66
N GLU A 789 -34.04 -59.48 9.73
CA GLU A 789 -32.82 -59.23 10.52
C GLU A 789 -31.58 -59.67 9.75
N TYR A 790 -31.70 -60.74 8.97
CA TYR A 790 -30.64 -61.20 8.09
C TYR A 790 -30.34 -60.19 6.97
N LEU A 791 -31.36 -59.61 6.32
CA LEU A 791 -31.16 -58.53 5.35
C LEU A 791 -30.40 -57.36 5.97
N ARG A 792 -30.79 -56.91 7.17
CA ARG A 792 -30.09 -55.82 7.88
C ARG A 792 -28.64 -56.16 8.21
N TRP A 793 -28.36 -57.42 8.57
CA TRP A 793 -26.99 -57.88 8.79
C TRP A 793 -26.18 -57.85 7.49
N VAL A 794 -26.78 -58.30 6.37
CA VAL A 794 -26.16 -58.28 5.03
C VAL A 794 -25.87 -56.85 4.56
N GLU A 795 -26.78 -55.91 4.81
CA GLU A 795 -26.60 -54.48 4.52
C GLU A 795 -25.52 -53.84 5.41
N GLY A 796 -25.39 -54.28 6.68
CA GLY A 796 -24.37 -53.82 7.61
C GLY A 796 -22.96 -54.37 7.38
N HIS A 797 -22.81 -55.41 6.54
CA HIS A 797 -21.53 -56.05 6.22
C HIS A 797 -21.24 -55.91 4.71
N PRO A 798 -20.61 -54.79 4.27
CA PRO A 798 -20.40 -54.52 2.85
C PRO A 798 -19.33 -55.43 2.23
N ASN A 799 -18.50 -56.10 3.03
CA ASN A 799 -17.44 -56.96 2.51
C ASN A 799 -18.01 -58.28 1.97
N ARG A 800 -18.16 -58.34 0.64
CA ARG A 800 -18.70 -59.48 -0.11
C ARG A 800 -18.02 -60.81 0.26
N LYS A 801 -16.69 -60.84 0.37
CA LYS A 801 -15.92 -62.07 0.63
C LYS A 801 -16.19 -62.62 2.03
N GLU A 802 -16.30 -61.75 3.03
CA GLU A 802 -16.59 -62.16 4.41
C GLU A 802 -17.99 -62.77 4.54
N ARG A 803 -19.00 -62.22 3.85
CA ARG A 803 -20.36 -62.78 3.83
C ARG A 803 -20.36 -64.19 3.24
N ILE A 804 -19.69 -64.37 2.09
CA ILE A 804 -19.61 -65.65 1.38
C ILE A 804 -18.79 -66.68 2.16
N GLU A 805 -17.70 -66.28 2.84
CA GLU A 805 -16.92 -67.15 3.71
C GLU A 805 -17.70 -67.66 4.93
N LEU A 806 -18.56 -66.82 5.52
CA LEU A 806 -19.42 -67.26 6.63
C LEU A 806 -20.45 -68.28 6.14
N ILE A 807 -20.96 -68.14 4.91
CA ILE A 807 -21.86 -69.12 4.29
C ILE A 807 -21.09 -70.42 4.01
N LYS A 808 -19.83 -70.32 3.53
CA LYS A 808 -18.95 -71.48 3.34
C LYS A 808 -18.72 -72.26 4.64
N LYS A 809 -18.40 -71.55 5.73
CA LYS A 809 -18.20 -72.16 7.06
C LYS A 809 -19.47 -72.83 7.58
N SER A 810 -20.63 -72.23 7.36
CA SER A 810 -21.95 -72.80 7.68
C SER A 810 -22.14 -74.15 6.98
N ILE A 811 -21.99 -74.18 5.64
CA ILE A 811 -22.16 -75.39 4.83
C ILE A 811 -21.17 -76.49 5.24
N LEU A 812 -19.91 -76.14 5.50
CA LEU A 812 -18.87 -77.11 5.90
C LEU A 812 -19.07 -77.64 7.34
N SER A 813 -19.60 -76.84 8.26
CA SER A 813 -19.78 -77.25 9.65
C SER A 813 -20.83 -78.35 9.84
N GLU A 814 -21.92 -78.32 9.04
CA GLU A 814 -22.97 -79.36 9.05
C GLU A 814 -22.54 -80.66 8.36
N THR A 815 -21.46 -80.63 7.56
CA THR A 815 -20.88 -81.85 6.95
C THR A 815 -19.88 -82.56 7.89
N GLN A 816 -19.38 -81.90 8.93
CA GLN A 816 -18.38 -82.44 9.85
C GLN A 816 -18.98 -83.09 11.11
N THR A 817 -20.28 -82.93 11.37
CA THR A 817 -20.92 -83.42 12.59
C THR A 817 -21.21 -84.93 12.60
N ASP A 818 -21.25 -85.60 11.44
CA ASP A 818 -21.58 -87.03 11.34
C ASP A 818 -20.35 -87.98 11.30
N GLU A 819 -19.13 -87.47 11.08
CA GLU A 819 -17.91 -88.30 10.92
C GLU A 819 -17.07 -88.48 12.20
N LYS A 820 -17.63 -88.29 13.41
CA LYS A 820 -16.87 -88.57 14.66
C LYS A 820 -16.72 -90.06 15.02
N ASN A 821 -17.19 -90.99 14.18
CA ASN A 821 -17.17 -92.43 14.50
C ASN A 821 -16.33 -93.33 13.59
N GLU A 822 -15.62 -92.84 12.57
CA GLU A 822 -14.68 -93.69 11.81
C GLU A 822 -13.27 -93.12 11.81
N THR A 823 -12.39 -93.82 12.52
CA THR A 823 -10.95 -93.65 12.48
C THR A 823 -10.43 -94.09 11.11
N ASP A 824 -9.95 -93.15 10.30
CA ASP A 824 -8.59 -93.28 9.77
C ASP A 824 -8.07 -91.97 9.16
N SER A 825 -6.96 -91.54 9.75
CA SER A 825 -6.13 -90.43 9.33
C SER A 825 -5.32 -90.86 8.10
N SER A 826 -5.54 -90.22 6.94
CA SER A 826 -4.47 -89.81 5.98
C SER A 826 -4.93 -89.45 4.55
N LEU A 827 -6.10 -88.82 4.34
CA LEU A 827 -6.49 -88.27 3.01
C LEU A 827 -7.24 -86.91 3.07
N TYR A 828 -6.95 -86.06 4.05
CA TYR A 828 -7.64 -84.78 4.25
C TYR A 828 -7.01 -83.58 3.52
N LYS A 829 -6.62 -83.76 2.25
CA LYS A 829 -6.26 -82.66 1.33
C LYS A 829 -6.69 -83.04 -0.08
N LEU A 830 -7.63 -82.25 -0.61
CA LEU A 830 -8.28 -82.33 -1.93
C LEU A 830 -9.40 -83.37 -2.04
N GLY A 831 -10.60 -82.87 -2.32
CA GLY A 831 -11.67 -83.66 -2.94
C GLY A 831 -12.98 -83.60 -2.16
N LEU A 832 -13.94 -82.84 -2.69
CA LEU A 832 -15.17 -83.41 -3.26
C LEU A 832 -15.56 -84.84 -2.80
N ASN A 833 -15.67 -85.13 -1.50
CA ASN A 833 -16.55 -86.20 -1.04
C ASN A 833 -17.99 -85.67 -0.99
N SER A 834 -18.40 -85.34 -2.21
CA SER A 834 -19.68 -84.91 -2.76
C SER A 834 -20.80 -85.94 -2.64
N LYS A 835 -20.56 -87.10 -2.02
CA LYS A 835 -21.53 -88.21 -2.00
C LYS A 835 -22.70 -87.98 -1.05
N HIS A 836 -22.50 -87.19 0.00
CA HIS A 836 -23.55 -86.89 1.00
C HIS A 836 -24.27 -85.55 0.75
N LEU A 837 -23.79 -84.74 -0.21
CA LEU A 837 -24.36 -83.44 -0.56
C LEU A 837 -25.29 -83.54 -1.78
N ASN A 838 -26.50 -83.00 -1.67
CA ASN A 838 -27.42 -82.87 -2.79
C ASN A 838 -26.75 -82.06 -3.94
N LYS A 839 -27.11 -82.36 -5.20
CA LYS A 839 -26.66 -81.65 -6.42
C LYS A 839 -26.66 -80.12 -6.27
N TRP A 840 -27.67 -79.53 -5.64
CA TRP A 840 -27.76 -78.07 -5.47
C TRP A 840 -26.73 -77.50 -4.47
N ALA A 841 -26.44 -78.23 -3.40
CA ALA A 841 -25.41 -77.84 -2.44
C ALA A 841 -24.00 -77.90 -3.04
N ARG A 842 -23.77 -78.82 -3.98
CA ARG A 842 -22.50 -78.92 -4.73
C ARG A 842 -22.31 -77.73 -5.66
N LEU A 843 -23.36 -77.32 -6.36
CA LEU A 843 -23.34 -76.10 -7.18
C LEU A 843 -23.15 -74.83 -6.34
N ALA A 844 -23.79 -74.74 -5.17
CA ALA A 844 -23.58 -73.61 -4.25
C ALA A 844 -22.13 -73.52 -3.73
N LEU A 845 -21.50 -74.64 -3.39
CA LEU A 845 -20.09 -74.67 -2.99
C LEU A 845 -19.14 -74.29 -4.13
N LYS A 846 -19.43 -74.74 -5.35
CA LYS A 846 -18.68 -74.35 -6.56
C LYS A 846 -18.73 -72.84 -6.77
N LEU A 847 -19.92 -72.24 -6.65
CA LEU A 847 -20.09 -70.78 -6.72
C LEU A 847 -19.32 -70.03 -5.63
N ILE A 848 -19.35 -70.53 -4.41
CA ILE A 848 -18.61 -69.95 -3.28
C ILE A 848 -17.09 -70.00 -3.54
N GLU A 849 -16.58 -71.03 -4.20
CA GLU A 849 -15.16 -71.15 -4.57
C GLU A 849 -14.78 -70.26 -5.75
N GLU A 850 -15.67 -70.06 -6.71
CA GLU A 850 -15.49 -69.14 -7.84
C GLU A 850 -15.57 -67.65 -7.40
N ALA A 851 -16.34 -67.36 -6.35
CA ALA A 851 -16.50 -66.01 -5.78
C ALA A 851 -15.35 -65.56 -4.85
N GLN A 852 -14.47 -66.48 -4.41
CA GLN A 852 -13.31 -66.20 -3.55
C GLN A 852 -12.09 -65.74 -4.36
#